data_AF-A0A9P1HWX7-F1
#
_entry.id   AF-A0A9P1HWX7-F1
#
_cell.length_a   1.000
_cell.length_b   1.000
_cell.length_c   1.000
_cell.angle_alpha   90.00
_cell.angle_beta   90.00
_cell.angle_gamma   90.00
#
_symmetry.space_group_name_H-M   'P 1'
#
loop_
_entity.id
_entity.type
_entity.pdbx_description
1 polymer ?
#
loop_
_entity_poly.entity_id
_entity_poly.type
_entity_poly.pdbx_seq_one_letter_code
_entity_poly.pdbx_strand_id
1 'polypeptide(L)'
;MGETSIKKSNFLKLKRKYGEEEKTDEDVKRTKVDLEDDTKLWKNIAVASKEQQEKPEDYLLKLILQLENGLSKNIHHEILLFSKSYKPKGSESAKQIVFLLFSAVKIVNRNETKSLLLSIILRYLPKLDDISKRNYLLSLIESGNGMNLLDDSLDPFILNIITYGLKERVLEPEDLNDIVLRCAKRNLRNYTSSSARIAAIQFYVESFSISNKVCNCQFLEETLCQLMDDRDSRVRLTAVKGVSMILEKKDTQLGLKTYKAMTKMMSDSDRHSRVTALRIILSFANATPEVKVPMNFNKNEQVFLTDDAFSIVCHAINDTEVMVRTEAAKLLGQFSAVSDDFLDQTLDKKLMRAVQTATGTVVRKEAVSLFTITKQAPPPKRGADGSRWKSFQQSRERKTQYADEWASGKDLNAPCPTGEVKTIEEDSIIPQGACGAFVSALEDEFMSVRKAAVYSLGKLAAHRPSFATSALDHLADMFNDEIASVRLDAIHALTPLVIHGQLLKEQLEVILKCLDDAMWESRQALRDLLCKAEFADLDCMKLVVKALLQCLHRFPADREKIYKCMSQIGSNHGVFVHCMVNGLLDVHPIFDAQEHPIDDVFYTAKLILVLNAAAKHEPVASLFPYYVLRHYRFMRAARPSLVPAVTRIDEKLLLSSKAITTKSDNKGNNVEVLLKTYERLRDVQLESLSHDKNVLRHYIAEDLAAISSFNAPLSGAANFLVSLCEVLSSLESIQQSVVSGGNLLDVVSLLDEEKVRVKCLAYQFSNLNSSLLSMLIEIGLHLDILMIMIRLTKNSEDYANIIDDLLEIISVCEKRWSELTSPPTAGAQSLIRTIQDKVTNIDEKADVSSAYFGKLLHSYAIEIPESLPDIYMIQCKWAKITEPEKEFAAESAMRFTSGLPIALSLAADLHNLTEEDVSTLRIQVDYPDQSRSFHRPRQTDFTSISNKRLLTTKVILTTNTFWAESALASLTIVLTADSDGNTPVPLCQSPSSQEPCQIQVRLHPMYRTTESQISVGQTPKDAPNINSLSRCYILKRLTMNPERCDFLAGDELIKIIPRYNMVNLRLVCGDFENMEAGIPTIVPIWFAVLLKKRHQCQIVPPAWLSVEELKRLVVVESEMNGLAKLPNRLFEIAHILVREAKEDIESGDQLKSLIQDLWDRREAKLRSSSLKFISQNVTSHARMDNAQPMEIAGAGARATLSACKLIAGLISKSHDFVE
;
A
#
# COMPACT_ATOMS: atom_id res chain seq x y z
N MET A 1 -28.18 -26.60 35.02
CA MET A 1 -27.17 -25.94 35.89
C MET A 1 -25.88 -25.84 35.08
N GLY A 2 -25.21 -24.73 34.86
CA GLY A 2 -25.51 -23.29 34.88
C GLY A 2 -24.62 -22.68 33.77
N GLU A 3 -25.18 -21.93 32.83
CA GLU A 3 -25.00 -20.48 32.63
C GLU A 3 -23.63 -19.86 33.00
N THR A 4 -23.14 -19.06 32.04
CA THR A 4 -22.26 -17.86 32.08
C THR A 4 -20.99 -18.03 31.22
N SER A 5 -20.51 -17.08 30.40
CA SER A 5 -21.01 -15.80 29.91
C SER A 5 -20.06 -15.36 28.79
N ILE A 6 -20.40 -15.54 27.50
CA ILE A 6 -19.65 -14.90 26.41
C ILE A 6 -20.28 -13.54 26.14
N LYS A 7 -19.61 -12.50 26.62
CA LYS A 7 -19.97 -11.09 26.44
C LYS A 7 -19.68 -10.64 25.00
N LYS A 8 -20.72 -10.07 24.38
CA LYS A 8 -20.73 -8.87 23.52
C LYS A 8 -19.35 -8.31 23.09
N SER A 9 -18.93 -8.56 21.85
CA SER A 9 -17.95 -7.70 21.16
C SER A 9 -18.02 -7.70 19.61
N ASN A 10 -19.14 -8.14 19.01
CA ASN A 10 -19.33 -8.11 17.54
C ASN A 10 -20.43 -7.14 17.08
N PHE A 11 -20.48 -5.93 17.66
CA PHE A 11 -21.33 -4.84 17.17
C PHE A 11 -20.58 -3.51 17.20
N LEU A 12 -19.50 -3.40 16.41
CA LEU A 12 -18.88 -2.11 16.06
C LEU A 12 -17.86 -2.33 14.94
N LYS A 13 -18.34 -2.61 13.71
CA LYS A 13 -17.53 -2.51 12.47
C LYS A 13 -18.40 -2.50 11.21
N LEU A 14 -19.34 -1.55 11.12
CA LEU A 14 -19.93 -1.18 9.84
C LEU A 14 -20.50 0.25 9.88
N LYS A 15 -19.66 1.20 10.30
CA LYS A 15 -19.86 2.64 10.08
C LYS A 15 -18.50 3.29 9.90
N ARG A 16 -18.06 3.42 8.64
CA ARG A 16 -17.13 4.45 8.12
C ARG A 16 -16.90 4.19 6.63
N LYS A 17 -17.87 4.61 5.83
CA LYS A 17 -17.68 5.13 4.46
C LYS A 17 -18.89 6.03 4.20
N TYR A 18 -18.62 7.22 3.68
CA TYR A 18 -19.49 8.39 3.48
C TYR A 18 -19.55 9.38 4.65
N GLY A 19 -19.34 10.64 4.27
CA GLY A 19 -19.04 11.79 5.09
C GLY A 19 -20.23 12.32 5.90
N GLU A 20 -19.89 13.28 6.74
CA GLU A 20 -20.74 13.94 7.72
C GLU A 20 -21.80 14.81 7.02
N GLU A 21 -23.08 14.49 7.26
CA GLU A 21 -24.20 15.43 7.12
C GLU A 21 -24.72 15.72 8.53
N GLU A 22 -24.81 17.00 8.89
CA GLU A 22 -25.51 17.45 10.10
C GLU A 22 -27.01 17.11 9.99
N LYS A 23 -27.54 16.39 10.97
CA LYS A 23 -28.97 16.10 11.07
C LYS A 23 -29.66 17.10 12.00
N THR A 24 -30.74 17.71 11.52
CA THR A 24 -31.64 18.61 12.26
C THR A 24 -32.51 17.86 13.29
N ASP A 25 -32.90 18.55 14.37
CA ASP A 25 -33.65 18.05 15.54
C ASP A 25 -34.99 17.33 15.24
N GLU A 26 -35.55 17.46 14.03
CA GLU A 26 -36.76 16.72 13.62
C GLU A 26 -36.49 15.23 13.32
N ASP A 27 -35.26 14.87 12.93
CA ASP A 27 -34.88 13.46 12.65
C ASP A 27 -34.75 12.63 13.94
N VAL A 28 -34.50 13.27 15.08
CA VAL A 28 -34.35 12.63 16.40
C VAL A 28 -35.72 12.23 16.99
N LYS A 29 -36.80 12.92 16.59
CA LYS A 29 -38.17 12.57 17.01
C LYS A 29 -38.77 11.45 16.17
N ARG A 30 -38.44 11.33 14.88
CA ARG A 30 -38.83 10.17 14.06
C ARG A 30 -38.12 8.88 14.49
N THR A 31 -36.83 8.96 14.79
CA THR A 31 -36.07 7.79 15.29
C THR A 31 -36.55 7.27 16.64
N LYS A 32 -37.15 8.11 17.50
CA LYS A 32 -37.75 7.64 18.77
C LYS A 32 -39.07 6.88 18.59
N VAL A 33 -39.84 7.18 17.55
CA VAL A 33 -41.08 6.46 17.23
C VAL A 33 -40.77 5.11 16.57
N ASP A 34 -39.73 5.04 15.75
CA ASP A 34 -39.26 3.78 15.13
C ASP A 34 -38.66 2.81 16.16
N LEU A 35 -38.09 3.32 17.27
CA LEU A 35 -37.50 2.50 18.34
C LEU A 35 -38.54 1.80 19.23
N GLU A 36 -39.75 2.37 19.39
CA GLU A 36 -40.83 1.72 20.13
C GLU A 36 -41.53 0.63 19.30
N ASP A 37 -41.64 0.80 17.98
CA ASP A 37 -42.14 -0.26 17.08
C ASP A 37 -41.14 -1.42 16.93
N ASP A 38 -39.84 -1.16 17.00
CA ASP A 38 -38.82 -2.20 17.02
C ASP A 38 -38.90 -3.07 18.29
N THR A 39 -39.25 -2.53 19.46
CA THR A 39 -39.36 -3.35 20.69
C THR A 39 -40.53 -4.34 20.67
N LYS A 40 -41.61 -4.08 19.90
CA LYS A 40 -42.65 -5.08 19.59
C LYS A 40 -42.15 -6.10 18.57
N LEU A 41 -41.30 -5.70 17.63
CA LEU A 41 -40.65 -6.56 16.64
C LEU A 41 -39.75 -7.62 17.29
N TRP A 42 -38.96 -7.25 18.31
CA TRP A 42 -38.04 -8.16 19.02
C TRP A 42 -38.75 -9.16 19.93
N LYS A 43 -39.94 -8.82 20.47
CA LYS A 43 -40.78 -9.79 21.19
C LYS A 43 -41.38 -10.85 20.26
N ASN A 44 -41.67 -10.52 19.01
CA ASN A 44 -42.19 -11.47 18.03
C ASN A 44 -41.07 -12.35 17.41
N ILE A 45 -39.85 -11.82 17.27
CA ILE A 45 -38.68 -12.62 16.86
C ILE A 45 -38.31 -13.67 17.93
N ALA A 46 -38.50 -13.37 19.22
CA ALA A 46 -38.28 -14.33 20.30
C ALA A 46 -39.31 -15.48 20.32
N VAL A 47 -40.51 -15.28 19.75
CA VAL A 47 -41.51 -16.34 19.58
C VAL A 47 -41.15 -17.25 18.39
N ALA A 48 -40.57 -16.69 17.32
CA ALA A 48 -40.10 -17.45 16.16
C ALA A 48 -38.93 -18.40 16.48
N SER A 49 -38.16 -18.15 17.55
CA SER A 49 -37.10 -19.04 18.03
C SER A 49 -37.61 -20.42 18.48
N LYS A 50 -38.91 -20.57 18.76
CA LYS A 50 -39.53 -21.87 19.08
C LYS A 50 -40.05 -22.63 17.84
N GLU A 51 -40.16 -21.98 16.68
CA GLU A 51 -40.64 -22.59 15.42
C GLU A 51 -39.50 -22.95 14.44
N GLN A 52 -38.23 -22.69 14.82
CA GLN A 52 -37.03 -22.99 14.01
C GLN A 52 -36.72 -24.49 13.78
N GLN A 53 -37.60 -25.42 14.17
CA GLN A 53 -37.45 -26.85 13.90
C GLN A 53 -38.23 -27.34 12.67
N GLU A 54 -39.18 -26.57 12.14
CA GLU A 54 -40.00 -26.98 11.01
C GLU A 54 -39.32 -26.64 9.67
N LYS A 55 -39.33 -27.59 8.72
CA LYS A 55 -38.78 -27.34 7.38
C LYS A 55 -39.63 -26.27 6.66
N PRO A 56 -39.02 -25.38 5.86
CA PRO A 56 -39.75 -24.29 5.20
C PRO A 56 -40.85 -24.80 4.25
N GLU A 57 -40.68 -25.98 3.66
CA GLU A 57 -41.66 -26.64 2.81
C GLU A 57 -42.91 -27.07 3.61
N ASP A 58 -42.70 -27.64 4.80
CA ASP A 58 -43.77 -28.13 5.67
C ASP A 58 -44.60 -26.97 6.24
N TYR A 59 -43.94 -25.87 6.61
CA TYR A 59 -44.59 -24.65 7.06
C TYR A 59 -45.46 -24.01 5.96
N LEU A 60 -44.95 -23.93 4.72
CA LEU A 60 -45.70 -23.45 3.57
C LEU A 60 -46.89 -24.35 3.23
N LEU A 61 -46.72 -25.67 3.30
CA LEU A 61 -47.79 -26.65 3.04
C LEU A 61 -48.92 -26.51 4.07
N LYS A 62 -48.57 -26.31 5.34
CA LYS A 62 -49.54 -26.05 6.42
C LYS A 62 -50.32 -24.75 6.19
N LEU A 63 -49.65 -23.70 5.75
CA LEU A 63 -50.27 -22.42 5.35
C LEU A 63 -51.23 -22.58 4.16
N ILE A 64 -50.87 -23.41 3.17
CA ILE A 64 -51.72 -23.72 2.01
C ILE A 64 -52.95 -24.52 2.42
N LEU A 65 -52.81 -25.52 3.30
CA LEU A 65 -53.95 -26.28 3.83
C LEU A 65 -54.89 -25.40 4.66
N GLN A 66 -54.38 -24.42 5.40
CA GLN A 66 -55.21 -23.44 6.11
C GLN A 66 -55.95 -22.49 5.15
N LEU A 67 -55.31 -22.13 4.03
CA LEU A 67 -55.90 -21.37 2.93
C LEU A 67 -57.06 -22.13 2.27
N GLU A 68 -56.89 -23.41 1.96
CA GLU A 68 -57.91 -24.27 1.35
C GLU A 68 -59.11 -24.50 2.28
N ASN A 69 -58.87 -24.56 3.61
CA ASN A 69 -59.90 -24.73 4.62
C ASN A 69 -60.59 -23.41 5.05
N GLY A 70 -60.28 -22.27 4.42
CA GLY A 70 -60.96 -20.98 4.65
C GLY A 70 -60.60 -20.25 5.95
N LEU A 71 -59.54 -20.66 6.66
CA LEU A 71 -59.09 -20.07 7.93
C LEU A 71 -58.24 -18.80 7.67
N SER A 72 -58.89 -17.68 7.34
CA SER A 72 -58.22 -16.52 6.70
C SER A 72 -57.68 -15.40 7.59
N LYS A 73 -57.71 -15.50 8.92
CA LYS A 73 -57.63 -14.29 9.77
C LYS A 73 -56.28 -13.55 9.81
N ASN A 74 -55.13 -14.16 9.48
CA ASN A 74 -53.82 -13.47 9.52
C ASN A 74 -52.80 -13.93 8.46
N ILE A 75 -53.27 -14.48 7.34
CA ILE A 75 -52.41 -15.14 6.33
C ILE A 75 -51.35 -14.19 5.73
N HIS A 76 -51.69 -12.91 5.53
CA HIS A 76 -50.75 -11.92 5.03
C HIS A 76 -49.54 -11.72 5.98
N HIS A 77 -49.78 -11.77 7.29
CA HIS A 77 -48.74 -11.62 8.31
C HIS A 77 -47.82 -12.84 8.37
N GLU A 78 -48.38 -14.05 8.28
CA GLU A 78 -47.59 -15.29 8.28
C GLU A 78 -46.72 -15.44 7.03
N ILE A 79 -47.22 -15.05 5.85
CA ILE A 79 -46.41 -15.02 4.62
C ILE A 79 -45.29 -13.98 4.72
N LEU A 80 -45.55 -12.83 5.37
CA LEU A 80 -44.52 -11.82 5.62
C LEU A 80 -43.43 -12.34 6.56
N LEU A 81 -43.80 -13.05 7.63
CA LEU A 81 -42.88 -13.72 8.54
C LEU A 81 -42.05 -14.76 7.80
N PHE A 82 -42.68 -15.58 6.96
CA PHE A 82 -42.00 -16.56 6.12
C PHE A 82 -40.93 -15.89 5.23
N SER A 83 -41.26 -14.76 4.59
CA SER A 83 -40.34 -14.01 3.71
C SER A 83 -39.09 -13.46 4.41
N LYS A 84 -39.14 -13.26 5.74
CA LYS A 84 -38.06 -12.72 6.56
C LYS A 84 -37.24 -13.82 7.23
N SER A 85 -37.88 -14.90 7.66
CA SER A 85 -37.28 -15.92 8.52
C SER A 85 -36.60 -17.06 7.77
N TYR A 86 -37.05 -17.40 6.54
CA TYR A 86 -36.55 -18.58 5.82
C TYR A 86 -35.72 -18.21 4.60
N LYS A 87 -34.57 -18.89 4.41
CA LYS A 87 -33.72 -18.81 3.22
C LYS A 87 -33.41 -20.23 2.71
N PRO A 88 -33.60 -20.55 1.42
CA PRO A 88 -33.33 -21.88 0.89
C PRO A 88 -31.85 -22.25 1.00
N LYS A 89 -31.56 -23.46 1.50
CA LYS A 89 -30.21 -24.03 1.65
C LYS A 89 -29.68 -24.75 0.39
N GLY A 90 -30.52 -25.00 -0.62
CA GLY A 90 -30.16 -25.66 -1.90
C GLY A 90 -31.24 -25.49 -3.00
N SER A 91 -30.96 -25.97 -4.23
CA SER A 91 -31.87 -25.79 -5.40
C SER A 91 -33.15 -26.63 -5.31
N GLU A 92 -33.09 -27.85 -4.80
CA GLU A 92 -34.26 -28.73 -4.63
C GLU A 92 -35.27 -28.19 -3.62
N SER A 93 -34.79 -27.64 -2.50
CA SER A 93 -35.62 -26.93 -1.53
C SER A 93 -36.26 -25.68 -2.17
N ALA A 94 -35.53 -24.94 -3.00
CA ALA A 94 -36.08 -23.80 -3.74
C ALA A 94 -37.17 -24.21 -4.74
N LYS A 95 -37.02 -25.35 -5.43
CA LYS A 95 -38.05 -25.90 -6.36
C LYS A 95 -39.36 -26.18 -5.63
N GLN A 96 -39.28 -26.90 -4.51
CA GLN A 96 -40.46 -27.24 -3.72
C GLN A 96 -41.15 -26.00 -3.14
N ILE A 97 -40.36 -25.05 -2.62
CA ILE A 97 -40.89 -23.77 -2.11
C ILE A 97 -41.59 -22.97 -3.21
N VAL A 98 -40.99 -22.83 -4.40
CA VAL A 98 -41.61 -22.09 -5.52
C VAL A 98 -42.88 -22.77 -6.02
N PHE A 99 -42.91 -24.11 -6.08
CA PHE A 99 -44.12 -24.87 -6.41
C PHE A 99 -45.26 -24.58 -5.43
N LEU A 100 -44.98 -24.67 -4.12
CA LEU A 100 -45.97 -24.42 -3.07
C LEU A 100 -46.46 -22.96 -3.09
N LEU A 101 -45.55 -22.00 -3.25
CA LEU A 101 -45.92 -20.58 -3.39
C LEU A 101 -46.81 -20.34 -4.61
N PHE A 102 -46.54 -21.00 -5.73
CA PHE A 102 -47.37 -20.89 -6.93
C PHE A 102 -48.78 -21.47 -6.70
N SER A 103 -48.89 -22.60 -6.01
CA SER A 103 -50.18 -23.18 -5.60
C SER A 103 -50.94 -22.26 -4.65
N ALA A 104 -50.26 -21.61 -3.70
CA ALA A 104 -50.86 -20.63 -2.80
C ALA A 104 -51.44 -19.42 -3.56
N VAL A 105 -50.76 -18.93 -4.60
CA VAL A 105 -51.24 -17.83 -5.46
C VAL A 105 -52.58 -18.16 -6.12
N LYS A 106 -52.86 -19.44 -6.42
CA LYS A 106 -54.13 -19.89 -7.03
C LYS A 106 -55.32 -19.84 -6.07
N ILE A 107 -55.07 -20.00 -4.76
CA ILE A 107 -56.10 -20.17 -3.73
C ILE A 107 -56.47 -18.82 -3.08
N VAL A 108 -55.50 -17.92 -2.96
CA VAL A 108 -55.67 -16.63 -2.27
C VAL A 108 -56.55 -15.67 -3.09
N ASN A 109 -57.57 -15.07 -2.46
CA ASN A 109 -58.44 -14.09 -3.12
C ASN A 109 -58.02 -12.61 -2.96
N ARG A 110 -57.18 -12.29 -1.96
CA ARG A 110 -56.75 -10.90 -1.70
C ARG A 110 -55.53 -10.50 -2.55
N ASN A 111 -55.64 -9.41 -3.30
CA ASN A 111 -54.57 -8.91 -4.18
C ASN A 111 -53.29 -8.52 -3.43
N GLU A 112 -53.38 -7.91 -2.24
CA GLU A 112 -52.21 -7.56 -1.43
C GLU A 112 -51.37 -8.81 -1.08
N THR A 113 -52.02 -9.90 -0.71
CA THR A 113 -51.37 -11.17 -0.39
C THR A 113 -50.82 -11.86 -1.65
N LYS A 114 -51.53 -11.79 -2.79
CA LYS A 114 -51.01 -12.27 -4.08
C LYS A 114 -49.74 -11.51 -4.50
N SER A 115 -49.71 -10.19 -4.33
CA SER A 115 -48.55 -9.36 -4.67
C SER A 115 -47.30 -9.72 -3.84
N LEU A 116 -47.49 -9.99 -2.54
CA LEU A 116 -46.43 -10.43 -1.64
C LEU A 116 -45.89 -11.81 -2.07
N LEU A 117 -46.78 -12.76 -2.37
CA LEU A 117 -46.39 -14.09 -2.85
C LEU A 117 -45.60 -14.02 -4.16
N LEU A 118 -46.04 -13.22 -5.13
CA LEU A 118 -45.33 -13.00 -6.39
C LEU A 118 -43.95 -12.36 -6.19
N SER A 119 -43.82 -11.42 -5.25
CA SER A 119 -42.52 -10.81 -4.90
C SER A 119 -41.54 -11.82 -4.27
N ILE A 120 -42.06 -12.79 -3.49
CA ILE A 120 -41.26 -13.87 -2.89
C ILE A 120 -40.82 -14.86 -3.96
N ILE A 121 -41.71 -15.20 -4.90
CA ILE A 121 -41.39 -16.05 -6.06
C ILE A 121 -40.23 -15.41 -6.85
N LEU A 122 -40.32 -14.12 -7.18
CA LEU A 122 -39.26 -13.41 -7.91
C LEU A 122 -37.90 -13.48 -7.20
N ARG A 123 -37.88 -13.46 -5.85
CA ARG A 123 -36.65 -13.57 -5.06
C ARG A 123 -36.02 -14.98 -5.10
N TYR A 124 -36.83 -16.02 -5.29
CA TYR A 124 -36.38 -17.41 -5.28
C TYR A 124 -36.11 -18.01 -6.66
N LEU A 125 -36.64 -17.41 -7.74
CA LEU A 125 -36.37 -17.82 -9.12
C LEU A 125 -34.87 -17.97 -9.46
N PRO A 126 -33.93 -17.10 -9.00
CA PRO A 126 -32.50 -17.26 -9.29
C PRO A 126 -31.86 -18.54 -8.75
N LYS A 127 -32.48 -19.19 -7.75
CA LYS A 127 -31.94 -20.39 -7.09
C LYS A 127 -32.38 -21.72 -7.73
N LEU A 128 -33.25 -21.66 -8.73
CA LEU A 128 -33.72 -22.83 -9.48
C LEU A 128 -32.73 -23.20 -10.59
N ASP A 129 -32.89 -24.40 -11.16
CA ASP A 129 -32.28 -24.80 -12.44
C ASP A 129 -33.10 -24.26 -13.63
N ASP A 130 -32.46 -24.09 -14.79
CA ASP A 130 -33.06 -23.38 -15.93
C ASP A 130 -34.30 -24.10 -16.51
N ILE A 131 -34.33 -25.43 -16.45
CA ILE A 131 -35.47 -26.24 -16.88
C ILE A 131 -36.70 -25.95 -16.01
N SER A 132 -36.55 -25.95 -14.68
CA SER A 132 -37.67 -25.67 -13.78
C SER A 132 -38.10 -24.21 -13.89
N LYS A 133 -37.17 -23.26 -14.01
CA LYS A 133 -37.49 -21.84 -14.26
C LYS A 133 -38.38 -21.70 -15.49
N ARG A 134 -38.00 -22.32 -16.62
CA ARG A 134 -38.77 -22.25 -17.87
C ARG A 134 -40.17 -22.80 -17.70
N ASN A 135 -40.31 -23.97 -17.08
CA ASN A 135 -41.61 -24.61 -16.87
C ASN A 135 -42.56 -23.77 -15.98
N TYR A 136 -42.04 -23.18 -14.90
CA TYR A 136 -42.86 -22.31 -14.03
C TYR A 136 -43.28 -21.03 -14.74
N LEU A 137 -42.39 -20.42 -15.51
CA LEU A 137 -42.67 -19.19 -16.24
C LEU A 137 -43.69 -19.42 -17.37
N LEU A 138 -43.59 -20.51 -18.11
CA LEU A 138 -44.59 -20.91 -19.12
C LEU A 138 -45.95 -21.19 -18.47
N SER A 139 -45.97 -21.92 -17.34
CA SER A 139 -47.20 -22.17 -16.59
C SER A 139 -47.88 -20.89 -16.10
N LEU A 140 -47.10 -19.88 -15.69
CA LEU A 140 -47.61 -18.55 -15.31
C LEU A 140 -48.23 -17.81 -16.52
N ILE A 141 -47.62 -17.89 -17.69
CA ILE A 141 -48.11 -17.26 -18.93
C ILE A 141 -49.40 -17.93 -19.43
N GLU A 142 -49.48 -19.25 -19.39
CA GLU A 142 -50.67 -20.03 -19.79
C GLU A 142 -51.85 -19.87 -18.81
N SER A 143 -51.55 -19.80 -17.51
CA SER A 143 -52.56 -19.70 -16.44
C SER A 143 -53.18 -18.30 -16.29
N GLY A 144 -52.65 -17.28 -16.96
CA GLY A 144 -52.97 -15.86 -16.74
C GLY A 144 -54.46 -15.50 -16.88
N ASN A 145 -55.19 -16.17 -17.78
CA ASN A 145 -56.63 -15.92 -18.00
C ASN A 145 -57.55 -16.66 -17.02
N GLY A 146 -57.11 -17.79 -16.45
CA GLY A 146 -57.96 -18.64 -15.60
C GLY A 146 -57.98 -18.26 -14.12
N MET A 147 -57.03 -17.42 -13.66
CA MET A 147 -56.74 -17.23 -12.23
C MET A 147 -57.00 -15.83 -11.65
N ASN A 148 -57.69 -14.94 -12.39
CA ASN A 148 -57.90 -13.54 -11.99
C ASN A 148 -56.58 -12.85 -11.54
N LEU A 149 -55.48 -13.12 -12.26
CA LEU A 149 -54.16 -12.58 -11.95
C LEU A 149 -53.89 -11.26 -12.70
N LEU A 150 -54.63 -10.99 -13.77
CA LEU A 150 -54.46 -9.83 -14.65
C LEU A 150 -55.31 -8.64 -14.23
N ASP A 151 -55.10 -8.21 -12.98
CA ASP A 151 -55.72 -7.02 -12.40
C ASP A 151 -54.71 -5.85 -12.38
N ASP A 152 -55.20 -4.61 -12.50
CA ASP A 152 -54.38 -3.38 -12.56
C ASP A 152 -53.39 -3.25 -11.39
N SER A 153 -53.71 -3.88 -10.24
CA SER A 153 -52.88 -3.90 -9.04
C SER A 153 -51.79 -4.98 -9.02
N LEU A 154 -51.96 -6.09 -9.76
CA LEU A 154 -51.06 -7.25 -9.78
C LEU A 154 -50.16 -7.29 -11.00
N ASP A 155 -50.59 -6.66 -12.08
CA ASP A 155 -49.86 -6.56 -13.35
C ASP A 155 -48.35 -6.22 -13.21
N PRO A 156 -47.91 -5.26 -12.36
CA PRO A 156 -46.49 -4.91 -12.28
C PRO A 156 -45.61 -6.05 -11.77
N PHE A 157 -46.14 -6.88 -10.87
CA PHE A 157 -45.41 -8.01 -10.29
C PHE A 157 -45.27 -9.15 -11.30
N ILE A 158 -46.30 -9.40 -12.10
CA ILE A 158 -46.30 -10.39 -13.17
C ILE A 158 -45.32 -9.96 -14.27
N LEU A 159 -45.38 -8.70 -14.69
CA LEU A 159 -44.45 -8.16 -15.68
C LEU A 159 -42.99 -8.26 -15.19
N ASN A 160 -42.71 -7.98 -13.91
CA ASN A 160 -41.35 -8.13 -13.36
C ASN A 160 -40.85 -9.58 -13.37
N ILE A 161 -41.71 -10.56 -13.09
CA ILE A 161 -41.36 -11.99 -13.16
C ILE A 161 -41.06 -12.42 -14.60
N ILE A 162 -41.89 -12.01 -15.55
CA ILE A 162 -41.67 -12.31 -16.98
C ILE A 162 -40.39 -11.62 -17.48
N THR A 163 -40.17 -10.36 -17.09
CA THR A 163 -38.97 -9.59 -17.42
C THR A 163 -37.70 -10.27 -16.88
N TYR A 164 -37.75 -10.83 -15.67
CA TYR A 164 -36.65 -11.65 -15.12
C TYR A 164 -36.37 -12.88 -16.00
N GLY A 165 -37.42 -13.60 -16.43
CA GLY A 165 -37.30 -14.76 -17.31
C GLY A 165 -36.69 -14.44 -18.68
N LEU A 166 -37.04 -13.28 -19.25
CA LEU A 166 -36.45 -12.76 -20.48
C LEU A 166 -34.97 -12.41 -20.28
N LYS A 167 -34.64 -11.68 -19.21
CA LYS A 167 -33.26 -11.25 -18.92
C LYS A 167 -32.28 -12.42 -18.76
N GLU A 168 -32.71 -13.50 -18.11
CA GLU A 168 -31.92 -14.73 -17.94
C GLU A 168 -31.91 -15.63 -19.20
N ARG A 169 -32.55 -15.20 -20.30
CA ARG A 169 -32.70 -15.98 -21.55
C ARG A 169 -33.38 -17.35 -21.36
N VAL A 170 -34.24 -17.45 -20.35
CA VAL A 170 -35.03 -18.66 -20.07
C VAL A 170 -36.34 -18.66 -20.87
N LEU A 171 -36.88 -17.47 -21.14
CA LEU A 171 -38.03 -17.25 -22.03
C LEU A 171 -37.57 -16.61 -23.32
N GLU A 172 -38.18 -17.02 -24.43
CA GLU A 172 -38.03 -16.36 -25.71
C GLU A 172 -39.27 -15.51 -26.03
N PRO A 173 -39.16 -14.46 -26.86
CA PRO A 173 -40.29 -13.61 -27.23
C PRO A 173 -41.44 -14.35 -27.95
N GLU A 174 -41.17 -15.56 -28.47
CA GLU A 174 -42.17 -16.45 -29.08
C GLU A 174 -43.06 -17.15 -28.04
N ASP A 175 -42.60 -17.25 -26.80
CA ASP A 175 -43.34 -17.85 -25.68
C ASP A 175 -44.38 -16.88 -25.08
N LEU A 176 -44.43 -15.62 -25.55
CA LEU A 176 -45.28 -14.56 -24.99
C LEU A 176 -46.66 -14.50 -25.66
N ASN A 177 -47.73 -14.60 -24.87
CA ASN A 177 -49.11 -14.50 -25.35
C ASN A 177 -49.61 -13.04 -25.46
N ASP A 178 -50.60 -12.80 -26.33
CA ASP A 178 -51.25 -11.49 -26.57
C ASP A 178 -51.79 -10.79 -25.31
N ILE A 179 -52.07 -11.58 -24.28
CA ILE A 179 -52.62 -11.11 -23.00
C ILE A 179 -51.55 -10.35 -22.20
N VAL A 180 -50.30 -10.86 -22.19
CA VAL A 180 -49.15 -10.21 -21.53
C VAL A 180 -48.83 -8.90 -22.25
N LEU A 181 -48.93 -8.88 -23.58
CA LEU A 181 -48.72 -7.67 -24.38
C LEU A 181 -49.81 -6.61 -24.11
N ARG A 182 -51.07 -7.01 -23.93
CA ARG A 182 -52.16 -6.10 -23.53
C ARG A 182 -51.97 -5.57 -22.11
N CYS A 183 -51.55 -6.42 -21.19
CA CYS A 183 -51.17 -6.05 -19.82
C CYS A 183 -50.06 -4.98 -19.83
N ALA A 184 -48.97 -5.21 -20.57
CA ALA A 184 -47.88 -4.23 -20.68
C ALA A 184 -48.36 -2.89 -21.28
N LYS A 185 -49.18 -2.89 -22.35
CA LYS A 185 -49.77 -1.67 -22.94
C LYS A 185 -50.66 -0.89 -21.97
N ARG A 186 -51.47 -1.61 -21.17
CA ARG A 186 -52.34 -1.01 -20.14
C ARG A 186 -51.51 -0.30 -19.07
N ASN A 187 -50.45 -0.93 -18.59
CA ASN A 187 -49.60 -0.39 -17.52
C ASN A 187 -48.74 0.79 -17.97
N LEU A 188 -48.36 0.89 -19.24
CA LEU A 188 -47.73 2.11 -19.78
C LEU A 188 -48.65 3.34 -19.69
N ARG A 189 -49.97 3.16 -19.88
CA ARG A 189 -50.97 4.24 -19.84
C ARG A 189 -51.51 4.49 -18.43
N ASN A 190 -51.04 3.75 -17.43
CA ASN A 190 -51.53 3.87 -16.07
C ASN A 190 -50.90 5.09 -15.37
N TYR A 191 -51.64 6.20 -15.32
CA TYR A 191 -51.16 7.45 -14.72
C TYR A 191 -51.08 7.42 -13.18
N THR A 192 -51.78 6.49 -12.51
CA THR A 192 -51.88 6.48 -11.04
C THR A 192 -50.74 5.73 -10.36
N SER A 193 -50.19 4.69 -11.01
CA SER A 193 -49.11 3.86 -10.46
C SER A 193 -47.80 4.02 -11.25
N SER A 194 -46.77 4.59 -10.63
CA SER A 194 -45.44 4.65 -11.23
C SER A 194 -44.74 3.29 -11.29
N SER A 195 -45.03 2.39 -10.34
CA SER A 195 -44.53 1.01 -10.35
C SER A 195 -45.01 0.24 -11.59
N ALA A 196 -46.28 0.45 -11.98
CA ALA A 196 -46.84 -0.12 -13.20
C ALA A 196 -46.11 0.36 -14.47
N ARG A 197 -45.88 1.67 -14.59
CA ARG A 197 -45.16 2.24 -15.72
C ARG A 197 -43.71 1.74 -15.78
N ILE A 198 -43.02 1.66 -14.64
CA ILE A 198 -41.64 1.13 -14.54
C ILE A 198 -41.58 -0.34 -15.00
N ALA A 199 -42.46 -1.20 -14.49
CA ALA A 199 -42.50 -2.62 -14.86
C ALA A 199 -42.78 -2.81 -16.35
N ALA A 200 -43.69 -1.99 -16.92
CA ALA A 200 -43.99 -2.03 -18.34
C ALA A 200 -42.82 -1.55 -19.21
N ILE A 201 -42.13 -0.47 -18.82
CA ILE A 201 -40.91 0.01 -19.52
C ILE A 201 -39.85 -1.10 -19.52
N GLN A 202 -39.56 -1.69 -18.35
CA GLN A 202 -38.55 -2.74 -18.21
C GLN A 202 -38.88 -3.96 -19.08
N PHE A 203 -40.15 -4.38 -19.10
CA PHE A 203 -40.61 -5.47 -19.96
C PHE A 203 -40.37 -5.18 -21.45
N TYR A 204 -40.75 -3.99 -21.95
CA TYR A 204 -40.56 -3.65 -23.36
C TYR A 204 -39.09 -3.54 -23.76
N VAL A 205 -38.27 -2.92 -22.91
CA VAL A 205 -36.83 -2.78 -23.16
C VAL A 205 -36.13 -4.13 -23.18
N GLU A 206 -36.39 -5.01 -22.22
CA GLU A 206 -35.78 -6.34 -22.18
C GLU A 206 -36.28 -7.23 -23.31
N SER A 207 -37.57 -7.16 -23.65
CA SER A 207 -38.13 -7.87 -24.81
C SER A 207 -37.45 -7.44 -26.11
N PHE A 208 -37.23 -6.13 -26.29
CA PHE A 208 -36.53 -5.58 -27.45
C PHE A 208 -35.05 -5.99 -27.51
N SER A 209 -34.38 -6.06 -26.36
CA SER A 209 -32.98 -6.52 -26.27
C SER A 209 -32.81 -7.90 -26.92
N ILE A 210 -33.77 -8.81 -26.71
CA ILE A 210 -33.77 -10.18 -27.22
C ILE A 210 -34.27 -10.25 -28.68
N SER A 211 -35.42 -9.66 -29.00
CA SER A 211 -36.01 -9.71 -30.35
C SER A 211 -36.80 -8.47 -30.72
N ASN A 212 -36.74 -8.08 -31.99
CA ASN A 212 -37.54 -6.98 -32.53
C ASN A 212 -39.00 -7.38 -32.85
N LYS A 213 -39.41 -8.63 -32.56
CA LYS A 213 -40.77 -9.13 -32.88
C LYS A 213 -41.86 -8.52 -31.98
N VAL A 214 -41.57 -8.26 -30.70
CA VAL A 214 -42.57 -7.78 -29.72
C VAL A 214 -42.81 -6.28 -29.83
N CYS A 215 -41.77 -5.50 -30.08
CA CYS A 215 -41.88 -4.08 -30.34
C CYS A 215 -40.80 -3.61 -31.32
N ASN A 216 -41.15 -2.66 -32.19
CA ASN A 216 -40.22 -2.06 -33.13
C ASN A 216 -39.43 -0.94 -32.45
N CYS A 217 -38.19 -0.72 -32.91
CA CYS A 217 -37.30 0.31 -32.36
C CYS A 217 -37.96 1.70 -32.33
N GLN A 218 -38.59 2.12 -33.43
CA GLN A 218 -39.26 3.43 -33.52
C GLN A 218 -40.39 3.59 -32.50
N PHE A 219 -41.22 2.56 -32.30
CA PHE A 219 -42.32 2.61 -31.34
C PHE A 219 -41.78 2.71 -29.90
N LEU A 220 -40.75 1.94 -29.59
CA LEU A 220 -40.13 1.95 -28.27
C LEU A 220 -39.43 3.29 -28.00
N GLU A 221 -38.69 3.81 -28.98
CA GLU A 221 -38.03 5.11 -28.93
C GLU A 221 -39.04 6.25 -28.65
N GLU A 222 -40.14 6.31 -29.42
CA GLU A 222 -41.18 7.31 -29.23
C GLU A 222 -41.85 7.21 -27.85
N THR A 223 -42.11 5.97 -27.40
CA THR A 223 -42.72 5.71 -26.09
C THR A 223 -41.79 6.13 -24.94
N LEU A 224 -40.50 5.81 -25.03
CA LEU A 224 -39.52 6.20 -24.01
C LEU A 224 -39.33 7.72 -23.98
N CYS A 225 -39.26 8.38 -25.14
CA CYS A 225 -39.17 9.84 -25.21
C CYS A 225 -40.39 10.53 -24.57
N GLN A 226 -41.60 9.99 -24.74
CA GLN A 226 -42.79 10.52 -24.06
C GLN A 226 -42.72 10.32 -22.54
N LEU A 227 -42.23 9.18 -22.08
CA LEU A 227 -42.10 8.84 -20.65
C LEU A 227 -40.95 9.57 -19.95
N MET A 228 -40.05 10.21 -20.69
CA MET A 228 -39.07 11.15 -20.14
C MET A 228 -39.72 12.44 -19.61
N ASP A 229 -40.94 12.76 -20.03
CA ASP A 229 -41.70 13.90 -19.50
C ASP A 229 -42.67 13.51 -18.35
N ASP A 230 -42.50 12.31 -17.78
CA ASP A 230 -43.36 11.82 -16.68
C ASP A 230 -43.17 12.62 -15.39
N ARG A 231 -44.23 12.70 -14.58
CA ARG A 231 -44.21 13.40 -13.28
C ARG A 231 -43.28 12.73 -12.27
N ASP A 232 -43.17 11.39 -12.28
CA ASP A 232 -42.35 10.62 -11.33
C ASP A 232 -40.92 10.45 -11.87
N SER A 233 -39.92 10.88 -11.08
CA SER A 233 -38.50 10.81 -11.47
C SER A 233 -37.99 9.39 -11.69
N ARG A 234 -38.58 8.38 -11.03
CA ARG A 234 -38.17 6.97 -11.20
C ARG A 234 -38.61 6.44 -12.56
N VAL A 235 -39.76 6.89 -13.06
CA VAL A 235 -40.25 6.54 -14.41
C VAL A 235 -39.34 7.17 -15.45
N ARG A 236 -39.00 8.46 -15.30
CA ARG A 236 -38.03 9.15 -16.18
C ARG A 236 -36.68 8.47 -16.20
N LEU A 237 -36.10 8.15 -15.03
CA LEU A 237 -34.85 7.41 -14.92
C LEU A 237 -34.90 6.05 -15.63
N THR A 238 -36.01 5.32 -15.47
CA THR A 238 -36.19 4.01 -16.13
C THR A 238 -36.31 4.18 -17.64
N ALA A 239 -36.97 5.22 -18.12
CA ALA A 239 -37.06 5.55 -19.54
C ALA A 239 -35.67 5.89 -20.14
N VAL A 240 -34.88 6.72 -19.45
CA VAL A 240 -33.51 7.08 -19.87
C VAL A 240 -32.59 5.86 -19.86
N LYS A 241 -32.66 5.02 -18.83
CA LYS A 241 -31.92 3.73 -18.80
C LYS A 241 -32.34 2.80 -19.94
N GLY A 242 -33.63 2.77 -20.27
CA GLY A 242 -34.15 2.01 -21.40
C GLY A 242 -33.52 2.44 -22.72
N VAL A 243 -33.37 3.74 -22.95
CA VAL A 243 -32.65 4.26 -24.13
C VAL A 243 -31.18 3.86 -24.14
N SER A 244 -30.50 3.89 -23.00
CA SER A 244 -29.11 3.41 -22.88
C SER A 244 -28.98 1.95 -23.30
N MET A 245 -29.92 1.09 -22.90
CA MET A 245 -29.91 -0.34 -23.27
C MET A 245 -30.19 -0.55 -24.76
N ILE A 246 -31.02 0.28 -25.38
CA ILE A 246 -31.25 0.23 -26.84
C ILE A 246 -29.95 0.56 -27.58
N LEU A 247 -29.22 1.61 -27.16
CA LEU A 247 -27.95 2.03 -27.77
C LEU A 247 -26.85 0.96 -27.73
N GLU A 248 -26.86 0.08 -26.74
CA GLU A 248 -25.88 -1.03 -26.65
C GLU A 248 -26.09 -2.09 -27.75
N LYS A 249 -27.27 -2.14 -28.37
CA LYS A 249 -27.59 -3.08 -29.46
C LYS A 249 -27.02 -2.56 -30.79
N LYS A 250 -25.95 -3.22 -31.28
CA LYS A 250 -25.13 -2.82 -32.44
C LYS A 250 -25.89 -2.51 -33.75
N ASP A 251 -27.10 -3.03 -33.94
CA ASP A 251 -27.89 -2.89 -35.16
C ASP A 251 -28.99 -1.81 -35.08
N THR A 252 -28.93 -0.90 -34.09
CA THR A 252 -29.97 0.13 -33.90
C THR A 252 -29.41 1.55 -33.97
N GLN A 253 -30.05 2.40 -34.78
CA GLN A 253 -29.78 3.82 -34.84
C GLN A 253 -30.97 4.58 -34.25
N LEU A 254 -30.73 5.33 -33.18
CA LEU A 254 -31.73 6.21 -32.60
C LEU A 254 -31.82 7.53 -33.37
N GLY A 255 -33.01 8.10 -33.44
CA GLY A 255 -33.25 9.36 -34.13
C GLY A 255 -32.78 10.59 -33.36
N LEU A 256 -32.63 11.70 -34.09
CA LEU A 256 -32.28 13.02 -33.52
C LEU A 256 -33.32 13.54 -32.50
N LYS A 257 -34.55 13.01 -32.53
CA LYS A 257 -35.57 13.31 -31.51
C LYS A 257 -35.14 12.85 -30.12
N THR A 258 -34.50 11.69 -30.03
CA THR A 258 -33.98 11.16 -28.75
C THR A 258 -32.83 12.02 -28.23
N TYR A 259 -31.94 12.48 -29.11
CA TYR A 259 -30.90 13.44 -28.71
C TYR A 259 -31.49 14.71 -28.08
N LYS A 260 -32.51 15.31 -28.72
CA LYS A 260 -33.22 16.47 -28.16
C LYS A 260 -33.88 16.17 -26.82
N ALA A 261 -34.50 14.99 -26.67
CA ALA A 261 -35.07 14.56 -25.39
C ALA A 261 -34.00 14.45 -24.30
N MET A 262 -32.81 13.92 -24.61
CA MET A 262 -31.68 13.84 -23.68
C MET A 262 -31.16 15.21 -23.26
N THR A 263 -31.10 16.18 -24.19
CA THR A 263 -30.69 17.55 -23.83
C THR A 263 -31.65 18.19 -22.80
N LYS A 264 -32.95 17.88 -22.87
CA LYS A 264 -33.95 18.33 -21.89
C LYS A 264 -33.76 17.65 -20.52
N MET A 265 -33.33 16.38 -20.51
CA MET A 265 -33.06 15.64 -19.28
C MET A 265 -31.87 16.19 -18.48
N MET A 266 -31.04 17.06 -19.08
CA MET A 266 -29.96 17.73 -18.36
C MET A 266 -30.45 18.69 -17.28
N SER A 267 -31.72 19.11 -17.31
CA SER A 267 -32.34 19.94 -16.28
C SER A 267 -33.24 19.14 -15.32
N ASP A 268 -33.13 17.80 -15.30
CA ASP A 268 -33.94 16.95 -14.42
C ASP A 268 -33.57 17.12 -12.94
N SER A 269 -34.56 17.04 -12.06
CA SER A 269 -34.39 16.97 -10.60
C SER A 269 -33.53 15.79 -10.13
N ASP A 270 -33.61 14.63 -10.78
CA ASP A 270 -32.90 13.42 -10.36
C ASP A 270 -31.49 13.35 -10.95
N ARG A 271 -30.50 13.26 -10.08
CA ARG A 271 -29.07 13.22 -10.45
C ARG A 271 -28.71 12.02 -11.33
N HIS A 272 -29.32 10.85 -11.12
CA HIS A 272 -29.00 9.64 -11.89
C HIS A 272 -29.51 9.75 -13.32
N SER A 273 -30.63 10.43 -13.52
CA SER A 273 -31.20 10.74 -14.83
C SER A 273 -30.26 11.64 -15.62
N ARG A 274 -29.73 12.70 -15.00
CA ARG A 274 -28.72 13.59 -15.61
C ARG A 274 -27.43 12.85 -15.96
N VAL A 275 -26.90 12.03 -15.06
CA VAL A 275 -25.71 11.18 -15.31
C VAL A 275 -25.92 10.23 -16.49
N THR A 276 -27.08 9.57 -16.55
CA THR A 276 -27.38 8.62 -17.64
C THR A 276 -27.57 9.36 -18.97
N ALA A 277 -28.21 10.54 -18.95
CA ALA A 277 -28.37 11.39 -20.12
C ALA A 277 -27.01 11.85 -20.68
N LEU A 278 -26.06 12.27 -19.83
CA LEU A 278 -24.70 12.64 -20.26
C LEU A 278 -23.99 11.51 -21.01
N ARG A 279 -24.10 10.27 -20.52
CA ARG A 279 -23.51 9.10 -21.19
C ARG A 279 -24.13 8.83 -22.55
N ILE A 280 -25.45 8.99 -22.65
CA ILE A 280 -26.18 8.83 -23.91
C ILE A 280 -25.78 9.92 -24.90
N ILE A 281 -25.68 11.19 -24.47
CA ILE A 281 -25.23 12.32 -25.29
C ILE A 281 -23.84 12.05 -25.88
N LEU A 282 -22.90 11.54 -25.08
CA LEU A 282 -21.58 11.13 -25.58
C LEU A 282 -21.67 10.01 -26.64
N SER A 283 -22.54 9.02 -26.42
CA SER A 283 -22.75 7.92 -27.39
C SER A 283 -23.22 8.46 -28.75
N PHE A 284 -24.16 9.40 -28.76
CA PHE A 284 -24.59 10.09 -29.98
C PHE A 284 -23.46 10.90 -30.63
N ALA A 285 -22.69 11.64 -29.85
CA ALA A 285 -21.55 12.41 -30.35
C ALA A 285 -20.52 11.53 -31.05
N ASN A 286 -20.19 10.37 -30.46
CA ASN A 286 -19.21 9.46 -31.04
C ASN A 286 -19.77 8.63 -32.21
N ALA A 287 -21.09 8.37 -32.25
CA ALA A 287 -21.72 7.59 -33.32
C ALA A 287 -21.96 8.41 -34.60
N THR A 288 -22.35 9.69 -34.48
CA THR A 288 -22.69 10.56 -35.62
C THR A 288 -22.09 11.96 -35.47
N PRO A 289 -20.75 12.11 -35.58
CA PRO A 289 -20.08 13.36 -35.26
C PRO A 289 -20.37 14.51 -36.24
N GLU A 290 -20.50 14.20 -37.54
CA GLU A 290 -20.60 15.22 -38.61
C GLU A 290 -22.02 15.78 -38.82
N VAL A 291 -23.02 15.29 -38.08
CA VAL A 291 -24.41 15.74 -38.22
C VAL A 291 -24.54 17.15 -37.68
N LYS A 292 -25.04 18.09 -38.49
CA LYS A 292 -25.28 19.47 -38.05
C LYS A 292 -26.60 19.60 -37.30
N VAL A 293 -26.54 20.22 -36.13
CA VAL A 293 -27.69 20.49 -35.26
C VAL A 293 -27.73 21.98 -34.92
N PRO A 294 -28.94 22.56 -34.72
CA PRO A 294 -29.02 23.91 -34.17
C PRO A 294 -28.47 23.90 -32.75
N MET A 295 -27.57 24.83 -32.45
CA MET A 295 -26.94 24.88 -31.13
C MET A 295 -27.99 25.08 -30.03
N ASN A 296 -27.90 24.32 -28.95
CA ASN A 296 -28.92 24.34 -27.89
C ASN A 296 -29.08 25.73 -27.24
N PHE A 297 -27.99 26.50 -27.21
CA PHE A 297 -27.92 27.83 -26.59
C PHE A 297 -28.14 28.98 -27.58
N ASN A 298 -27.79 28.81 -28.87
CA ASN A 298 -28.02 29.77 -29.94
C ASN A 298 -28.70 29.11 -31.14
N LYS A 299 -30.04 29.19 -31.20
CA LYS A 299 -30.84 28.51 -32.24
C LYS A 299 -30.57 29.00 -33.67
N ASN A 300 -29.84 30.11 -33.83
CA ASN A 300 -29.54 30.73 -35.12
C ASN A 300 -28.29 30.13 -35.79
N GLU A 301 -27.47 29.37 -35.06
CA GLU A 301 -26.23 28.78 -35.57
C GLU A 301 -26.31 27.25 -35.61
N GLN A 302 -25.73 26.67 -36.65
CA GLN A 302 -25.62 25.22 -36.81
C GLN A 302 -24.19 24.77 -36.52
N VAL A 303 -24.05 23.88 -35.55
CA VAL A 303 -22.77 23.28 -35.14
C VAL A 303 -22.80 21.78 -35.36
N PHE A 304 -21.63 21.13 -35.38
CA PHE A 304 -21.57 19.67 -35.38
C PHE A 304 -22.14 19.11 -34.08
N LEU A 305 -22.80 17.95 -34.16
CA LEU A 305 -23.44 17.30 -33.01
C LEU A 305 -22.43 16.98 -31.91
N THR A 306 -21.18 16.64 -32.28
CA THR A 306 -20.07 16.49 -31.33
C THR A 306 -19.81 17.74 -30.52
N ASP A 307 -19.79 18.91 -31.18
CA ASP A 307 -19.47 20.18 -30.54
C ASP A 307 -20.64 20.69 -29.67
N ASP A 308 -21.89 20.49 -30.10
CA ASP A 308 -23.08 20.77 -29.25
C ASP A 308 -23.10 19.85 -28.02
N ALA A 309 -22.87 18.55 -28.21
CA ALA A 309 -22.77 17.57 -27.13
C ALA A 309 -21.64 17.91 -26.16
N PHE A 310 -20.48 18.32 -26.69
CA PHE A 310 -19.33 18.73 -25.88
C PHE A 310 -19.65 19.97 -25.04
N SER A 311 -20.28 20.98 -25.64
CA SER A 311 -20.76 22.19 -24.95
C SER A 311 -21.73 21.87 -23.79
N ILE A 312 -22.65 20.93 -24.00
CA ILE A 312 -23.58 20.46 -22.94
C ILE A 312 -22.82 19.79 -21.78
N VAL A 313 -21.83 18.94 -22.09
CA VAL A 313 -21.01 18.30 -21.06
C VAL A 313 -20.15 19.32 -20.32
N CYS A 314 -19.58 20.32 -21.00
CA CYS A 314 -18.85 21.42 -20.39
C CYS A 314 -19.73 22.24 -19.44
N HIS A 315 -20.99 22.49 -19.80
CA HIS A 315 -21.93 23.18 -18.92
C HIS A 315 -22.23 22.38 -17.64
N ALA A 316 -22.35 21.04 -17.76
CA ALA A 316 -22.65 20.13 -16.65
C ALA A 316 -21.54 20.04 -15.58
N ILE A 317 -20.36 20.60 -15.83
CA ILE A 317 -19.30 20.74 -14.80
C ILE A 317 -19.71 21.68 -13.68
N ASN A 318 -20.63 22.61 -13.94
CA ASN A 318 -21.14 23.54 -12.93
C ASN A 318 -22.42 23.03 -12.25
N ASP A 319 -22.76 21.75 -12.40
CA ASP A 319 -23.93 21.15 -11.76
C ASP A 319 -23.78 21.16 -10.22
N THR A 320 -24.91 21.32 -9.51
CA THR A 320 -24.92 21.33 -8.05
C THR A 320 -24.50 19.99 -7.46
N GLU A 321 -24.79 18.87 -8.15
CA GLU A 321 -24.49 17.52 -7.68
C GLU A 321 -23.09 17.06 -8.14
N VAL A 322 -22.26 16.70 -7.16
CA VAL A 322 -20.88 16.20 -7.37
C VAL A 322 -20.82 14.99 -8.30
N MET A 323 -21.82 14.11 -8.23
CA MET A 323 -21.89 12.92 -9.08
C MET A 323 -22.00 13.28 -10.56
N VAL A 324 -22.78 14.33 -10.88
CA VAL A 324 -22.95 14.81 -12.25
C VAL A 324 -21.67 15.50 -12.72
N ARG A 325 -21.08 16.36 -11.89
CA ARG A 325 -19.79 17.02 -12.18
C ARG A 325 -18.67 16.00 -12.45
N THR A 326 -18.59 14.96 -11.62
CA THR A 326 -17.57 13.89 -11.76
C THR A 326 -17.76 13.12 -13.06
N GLU A 327 -19.00 12.75 -13.40
CA GLU A 327 -19.28 12.08 -14.66
C GLU A 327 -19.00 13.01 -15.86
N ALA A 328 -19.45 14.27 -15.83
CA ALA A 328 -19.19 15.25 -16.87
C ALA A 328 -17.69 15.41 -17.13
N ALA A 329 -16.89 15.64 -16.07
CA ALA A 329 -15.44 15.74 -16.16
C ALA A 329 -14.79 14.48 -16.76
N LYS A 330 -15.31 13.29 -16.44
CA LYS A 330 -14.83 12.01 -17.01
C LYS A 330 -15.19 11.84 -18.50
N LEU A 331 -16.34 12.36 -18.92
CA LEU A 331 -16.82 12.23 -20.31
C LEU A 331 -16.09 13.17 -21.27
N LEU A 332 -15.63 14.34 -20.82
CA LEU A 332 -14.85 15.27 -21.66
C LEU A 332 -13.68 14.56 -22.37
N GLY A 333 -12.97 13.67 -21.67
CA GLY A 333 -11.84 12.91 -22.21
C GLY A 333 -12.20 11.75 -23.14
N GLN A 334 -13.48 11.56 -23.48
CA GLN A 334 -13.97 10.44 -24.28
C GLN A 334 -14.56 10.86 -25.64
N PHE A 335 -14.59 12.15 -25.93
CA PHE A 335 -14.96 12.66 -27.23
C PHE A 335 -13.85 12.39 -28.27
N SER A 336 -14.22 11.92 -29.45
CA SER A 336 -13.27 11.60 -30.53
C SER A 336 -12.94 12.79 -31.43
N ALA A 337 -13.96 13.53 -31.87
CA ALA A 337 -13.88 14.47 -32.98
C ALA A 337 -14.35 15.91 -32.62
N VAL A 338 -14.02 16.39 -31.41
CA VAL A 338 -14.31 17.77 -31.01
C VAL A 338 -13.34 18.72 -31.69
N SER A 339 -13.86 19.87 -32.12
CA SER A 339 -13.12 20.95 -32.76
C SER A 339 -12.11 21.62 -31.80
N ASP A 340 -10.91 21.94 -32.29
CA ASP A 340 -9.84 22.53 -31.45
C ASP A 340 -10.25 23.90 -30.85
N ASP A 341 -11.03 24.71 -31.57
CA ASP A 341 -11.55 26.00 -31.08
C ASP A 341 -12.44 25.84 -29.83
N PHE A 342 -13.23 24.76 -29.76
CA PHE A 342 -14.04 24.44 -28.59
C PHE A 342 -13.16 23.98 -27.42
N LEU A 343 -12.14 23.16 -27.69
CA LEU A 343 -11.21 22.70 -26.67
C LEU A 343 -10.43 23.86 -26.05
N ASP A 344 -9.91 24.79 -26.84
CA ASP A 344 -9.12 25.90 -26.33
C ASP A 344 -9.95 26.83 -25.41
N GLN A 345 -11.24 27.04 -25.71
CA GLN A 345 -12.14 27.82 -24.84
C GLN A 345 -12.41 27.15 -23.48
N THR A 346 -12.23 25.84 -23.35
CA THR A 346 -12.37 25.15 -22.05
C THR A 346 -11.18 25.38 -21.11
N LEU A 347 -10.06 25.88 -21.62
CA LEU A 347 -8.86 26.26 -20.85
C LEU A 347 -8.77 27.80 -20.64
N ASP A 348 -9.57 28.61 -21.33
CA ASP A 348 -9.52 30.06 -21.21
C ASP A 348 -10.21 30.58 -19.93
N LYS A 349 -9.38 31.11 -19.01
CA LYS A 349 -9.81 31.73 -17.74
C LYS A 349 -10.34 33.16 -17.88
N LYS A 350 -10.11 33.84 -19.03
CA LYS A 350 -10.52 35.25 -19.24
C LYS A 350 -12.02 35.36 -19.55
N LEU A 351 -12.55 34.44 -20.36
CA LEU A 351 -13.98 34.38 -20.71
C LEU A 351 -14.90 34.12 -19.51
N MET A 352 -14.38 33.50 -18.43
CA MET A 352 -15.10 33.24 -17.18
C MET A 352 -15.47 34.49 -16.34
N ARG A 353 -14.82 35.64 -16.59
CA ARG A 353 -14.92 36.82 -15.70
C ARG A 353 -16.08 37.77 -16.02
N ALA A 354 -16.89 37.47 -17.02
CA ALA A 354 -18.05 38.27 -17.42
C ALA A 354 -19.34 37.49 -17.13
N VAL A 355 -19.87 37.61 -15.92
CA VAL A 355 -21.24 37.13 -15.60
C VAL A 355 -22.14 38.35 -15.49
N GLN A 356 -23.06 38.51 -16.44
CA GLN A 356 -24.16 39.46 -16.31
C GLN A 356 -25.18 38.90 -15.30
N THR A 357 -25.60 39.73 -14.33
CA THR A 357 -26.77 39.42 -13.51
C THR A 357 -28.04 39.82 -14.25
N ALA A 358 -29.17 39.17 -13.96
CA ALA A 358 -30.47 39.35 -14.64
C ALA A 358 -31.04 40.81 -14.63
N THR A 359 -30.36 41.75 -13.99
CA THR A 359 -30.66 43.18 -13.96
C THR A 359 -29.78 44.03 -14.88
N GLY A 360 -28.95 43.44 -15.74
CA GLY A 360 -28.10 44.17 -16.69
C GLY A 360 -26.88 44.87 -16.05
N THR A 361 -26.64 44.64 -14.76
CA THR A 361 -25.44 45.14 -14.07
C THR A 361 -24.31 44.11 -14.17
N VAL A 362 -23.20 44.50 -14.83
CA VAL A 362 -21.93 43.78 -14.78
C VAL A 362 -21.33 43.98 -13.37
N VAL A 363 -21.57 43.02 -12.49
CA VAL A 363 -20.90 42.98 -11.20
C VAL A 363 -19.69 42.07 -11.34
N ARG A 364 -18.48 42.63 -11.21
CA ARG A 364 -17.28 41.83 -10.97
C ARG A 364 -17.51 41.06 -9.67
N LYS A 365 -17.82 39.76 -9.75
CA LYS A 365 -17.73 38.87 -8.59
C LYS A 365 -16.25 38.76 -8.24
N GLU A 366 -15.80 39.56 -7.29
CA GLU A 366 -14.64 39.21 -6.49
C GLU A 366 -15.01 37.94 -5.73
N ALA A 367 -14.59 36.78 -6.23
CA ALA A 367 -14.43 35.61 -5.40
C ALA A 367 -13.30 35.94 -4.41
N VAL A 368 -13.69 36.53 -3.29
CA VAL A 368 -12.82 36.71 -2.13
C VAL A 368 -12.41 35.31 -1.68
N SER A 369 -11.17 34.95 -2.00
CA SER A 369 -10.47 33.87 -1.32
C SER A 369 -10.50 34.17 0.18
N LEU A 370 -11.01 33.21 0.96
CA LEU A 370 -11.02 33.20 2.42
C LEU A 370 -9.60 33.21 3.07
N PHE A 371 -8.54 33.41 2.28
CA PHE A 371 -7.15 33.54 2.76
C PHE A 371 -6.58 34.97 2.72
N THR A 372 -7.38 36.00 2.44
CA THR A 372 -6.94 37.40 2.67
C THR A 372 -7.39 37.91 4.03
N ILE A 373 -6.62 37.58 5.07
CA ILE A 373 -6.70 38.29 6.35
C ILE A 373 -6.23 39.73 6.12
N THR A 374 -7.16 40.67 6.10
CA THR A 374 -6.90 42.10 6.22
C THR A 374 -6.25 42.39 7.56
N LYS A 375 -4.93 42.57 7.61
CA LYS A 375 -4.28 43.36 8.66
C LYS A 375 -4.32 44.83 8.25
N GLN A 376 -5.24 45.58 8.85
CA GLN A 376 -5.14 47.03 8.91
C GLN A 376 -3.92 47.43 9.76
N ALA A 377 -3.00 48.20 9.19
CA ALA A 377 -1.96 48.94 9.92
C ALA A 377 -1.54 50.20 9.10
N PRO A 378 -1.04 51.27 9.76
CA PRO A 378 -1.19 52.68 9.40
C PRO A 378 -0.12 53.21 8.39
N PRO A 379 -0.19 54.48 7.91
CA PRO A 379 0.56 54.94 6.74
C PRO A 379 2.06 55.20 7.03
N PRO A 380 2.92 55.30 5.99
CA PRO A 380 4.34 54.97 6.09
C PRO A 380 5.22 56.17 6.48
N LYS A 381 6.34 55.88 7.16
CA LYS A 381 7.52 56.76 7.18
C LYS A 381 8.70 56.08 6.48
N ARG A 382 9.40 56.90 5.70
CA ARG A 382 10.45 56.57 4.72
C ARG A 382 11.69 55.93 5.35
N GLY A 383 12.29 54.97 4.62
CA GLY A 383 13.71 54.60 4.77
C GLY A 383 14.01 53.12 4.50
N ALA A 384 14.53 52.85 3.29
CA ALA A 384 15.43 51.79 2.83
C ALA A 384 15.28 50.30 3.26
N ASP A 385 15.42 49.46 2.22
CA ASP A 385 15.77 48.03 2.13
C ASP A 385 14.76 46.91 2.45
N GLY A 386 14.51 46.10 1.40
CA GLY A 386 14.36 44.64 1.50
C GLY A 386 12.98 44.02 1.20
N SER A 387 12.98 43.00 0.33
CA SER A 387 11.94 41.95 0.10
C SER A 387 10.98 42.22 -1.07
N ARG A 388 11.22 41.68 -2.29
CA ARG A 388 11.35 40.28 -2.74
C ARG A 388 10.03 39.48 -2.78
N TRP A 389 8.91 40.08 -3.18
CA TRP A 389 7.72 39.38 -3.73
C TRP A 389 6.90 40.34 -4.60
N LYS A 390 7.38 40.69 -5.81
CA LYS A 390 6.61 41.49 -6.79
C LYS A 390 6.83 41.07 -8.25
N SER A 391 7.58 40.02 -8.52
CA SER A 391 7.99 39.63 -9.88
C SER A 391 7.17 38.48 -10.50
N PHE A 392 6.05 38.07 -9.91
CA PHE A 392 5.23 36.95 -10.44
C PHE A 392 3.99 37.40 -11.25
N GLN A 393 3.70 38.71 -11.30
CA GLN A 393 2.66 39.28 -12.19
C GLN A 393 3.21 39.85 -13.50
N GLN A 394 4.53 40.06 -13.60
CA GLN A 394 5.15 40.74 -14.76
C GLN A 394 5.63 39.79 -15.88
N SER A 395 5.61 38.47 -15.67
CA SER A 395 6.01 37.50 -16.72
C SER A 395 4.89 37.22 -17.73
N ARG A 396 3.63 37.48 -17.35
CA ARG A 396 2.45 37.29 -18.22
C ARG A 396 2.31 38.35 -19.32
N GLU A 397 3.13 39.41 -19.31
CA GLU A 397 3.04 40.56 -20.24
C GLU A 397 4.13 40.60 -21.32
N ARG A 398 5.04 39.62 -21.43
CA ARG A 398 6.16 39.69 -22.40
C ARG A 398 6.08 38.81 -23.65
N LYS A 399 4.93 38.19 -23.95
CA LYS A 399 4.74 37.40 -25.18
C LYS A 399 3.59 37.84 -26.09
N THR A 400 3.13 39.08 -25.94
CA THR A 400 2.21 39.72 -26.90
C THR A 400 2.72 41.12 -27.24
N GLN A 401 3.82 41.18 -27.99
CA GLN A 401 4.23 42.38 -28.73
C GLN A 401 4.12 42.04 -30.21
N TYR A 402 2.94 42.28 -30.78
CA TYR A 402 2.68 42.68 -32.18
C TYR A 402 1.15 42.78 -32.36
N ALA A 403 0.59 43.93 -31.98
CA ALA A 403 -0.60 44.57 -32.55
C ALA A 403 -0.96 45.78 -31.66
N ASP A 404 -0.61 46.96 -32.17
CA ASP A 404 -0.91 48.34 -31.75
C ASP A 404 -2.42 48.56 -31.45
N GLU A 405 -2.94 49.54 -30.72
CA GLU A 405 -2.47 50.82 -30.18
C GLU A 405 -3.56 51.36 -29.20
N TRP A 406 -3.19 52.30 -28.32
CA TRP A 406 -4.01 53.15 -27.40
C TRP A 406 -4.46 52.55 -26.04
N ALA A 407 -4.30 53.21 -24.88
CA ALA A 407 -3.71 54.50 -24.53
C ALA A 407 -3.09 54.40 -23.11
N SER A 408 -1.98 55.12 -22.92
CA SER A 408 -1.27 55.29 -21.65
C SER A 408 -2.14 56.09 -20.66
N GLY A 409 -2.82 55.41 -19.74
CA GLY A 409 -3.62 56.03 -18.68
C GLY A 409 -2.77 56.67 -17.59
N LYS A 410 -2.15 57.81 -17.87
CA LYS A 410 -1.55 58.70 -16.86
C LYS A 410 -2.49 59.79 -16.35
N ASP A 411 -3.72 59.88 -16.87
CA ASP A 411 -4.68 60.92 -16.49
C ASP A 411 -5.92 60.33 -15.82
N LEU A 412 -6.04 60.55 -14.50
CA LEU A 412 -7.26 60.30 -13.73
C LEU A 412 -8.29 61.39 -14.11
N ASN A 413 -9.42 60.97 -14.72
CA ASN A 413 -10.61 61.76 -15.12
C ASN A 413 -10.71 62.26 -16.57
N ALA A 414 -10.20 61.55 -17.58
CA ALA A 414 -10.67 61.77 -18.95
C ALA A 414 -12.05 61.10 -19.19
N PRO A 415 -13.04 61.77 -19.80
CA PRO A 415 -14.33 61.15 -20.12
C PRO A 415 -14.15 60.08 -21.21
N CYS A 416 -14.82 58.96 -21.04
CA CYS A 416 -14.77 57.82 -21.96
C CYS A 416 -15.22 58.24 -23.37
N PRO A 417 -14.52 57.87 -24.46
CA PRO A 417 -15.01 58.14 -25.81
C PRO A 417 -16.31 57.36 -26.00
N THR A 418 -17.35 58.03 -26.50
CA THR A 418 -18.56 57.40 -26.99
C THR A 418 -18.26 56.69 -28.31
N GLY A 419 -17.56 55.56 -28.23
CA GLY A 419 -17.50 54.54 -29.27
C GLY A 419 -18.41 53.40 -28.82
N GLU A 420 -19.25 52.90 -29.73
CA GLU A 420 -20.11 51.74 -29.49
C GLU A 420 -19.26 50.59 -28.91
N VAL A 421 -19.50 50.25 -27.65
CA VAL A 421 -18.95 49.05 -27.03
C VAL A 421 -19.68 47.88 -27.68
N LYS A 422 -19.04 47.22 -28.65
CA LYS A 422 -19.42 45.86 -29.02
C LYS A 422 -19.35 45.02 -27.75
N THR A 423 -20.48 44.48 -27.33
CA THR A 423 -20.56 43.59 -26.17
C THR A 423 -19.68 42.38 -26.43
N ILE A 424 -18.93 41.93 -25.42
CA ILE A 424 -18.09 40.70 -25.41
C ILE A 424 -18.92 39.43 -25.77
N GLU A 425 -20.23 39.57 -25.91
CA GLU A 425 -21.18 38.54 -26.33
C GLU A 425 -20.95 38.03 -27.76
N GLU A 426 -20.26 38.77 -28.64
CA GLU A 426 -20.09 38.37 -30.05
C GLU A 426 -18.93 37.38 -30.32
N ASP A 427 -18.02 37.13 -29.37
CA ASP A 427 -16.77 36.38 -29.63
C ASP A 427 -16.69 34.96 -29.01
N SER A 428 -17.67 34.52 -28.19
CA SER A 428 -17.62 33.20 -27.52
C SER A 428 -18.44 32.14 -28.25
N ILE A 429 -17.79 31.04 -28.64
CA ILE A 429 -18.43 29.93 -29.38
C ILE A 429 -19.18 28.99 -28.40
N ILE A 430 -18.68 28.86 -27.17
CA ILE A 430 -19.28 28.08 -26.08
C ILE A 430 -20.10 29.01 -25.15
N PRO A 431 -21.22 28.55 -24.53
CA PRO A 431 -21.93 29.35 -23.55
C PRO A 431 -21.00 29.76 -22.39
N GLN A 432 -21.15 30.99 -21.88
CA GLN A 432 -20.25 31.57 -20.87
C GLN A 432 -20.08 30.69 -19.62
N GLY A 433 -21.10 29.93 -19.23
CA GLY A 433 -21.00 28.98 -18.11
C GLY A 433 -20.14 27.75 -18.41
N ALA A 434 -19.92 27.40 -19.67
CA ALA A 434 -19.13 26.25 -20.11
C ALA A 434 -17.72 26.61 -20.60
N CYS A 435 -17.42 27.91 -20.81
CA CYS A 435 -16.04 28.40 -20.95
C CYS A 435 -15.24 28.05 -19.68
N GLY A 436 -13.94 27.82 -19.80
CA GLY A 436 -13.11 27.47 -18.64
C GLY A 436 -13.53 26.18 -17.92
N ALA A 437 -14.31 25.31 -18.57
CA ALA A 437 -14.84 24.06 -18.02
C ALA A 437 -13.78 23.19 -17.34
N PHE A 438 -12.62 22.96 -17.98
CA PHE A 438 -11.54 22.19 -17.36
C PHE A 438 -10.92 22.93 -16.18
N VAL A 439 -10.78 24.26 -16.26
CA VAL A 439 -10.26 25.07 -15.14
C VAL A 439 -11.17 24.93 -13.92
N SER A 440 -12.49 25.05 -14.10
CA SER A 440 -13.48 24.86 -13.03
C SER A 440 -13.43 23.45 -12.44
N ALA A 441 -13.29 22.41 -13.28
CA ALA A 441 -13.23 21.03 -12.83
C ALA A 441 -11.91 20.68 -12.09
N LEU A 442 -10.81 21.34 -12.45
CA LEU A 442 -9.50 21.21 -11.78
C LEU A 442 -9.48 21.96 -10.44
N GLU A 443 -10.15 23.12 -10.35
CA GLU A 443 -10.28 23.93 -9.12
C GLU A 443 -11.45 23.47 -8.21
N ASP A 444 -12.06 22.32 -8.51
CA ASP A 444 -13.24 21.80 -7.81
C ASP A 444 -12.95 21.44 -6.34
N GLU A 445 -13.94 21.63 -5.47
CA GLU A 445 -13.84 21.29 -4.04
C GLU A 445 -13.71 19.77 -3.80
N PHE A 446 -14.25 18.94 -4.70
CA PHE A 446 -14.26 17.49 -4.54
C PHE A 446 -13.16 16.81 -5.34
N MET A 447 -12.35 15.99 -4.65
CA MET A 447 -11.26 15.25 -5.29
C MET A 447 -11.72 14.38 -6.46
N SER A 448 -12.93 13.80 -6.41
CA SER A 448 -13.41 12.91 -7.47
C SER A 448 -13.54 13.63 -8.81
N VAL A 449 -13.96 14.90 -8.78
CA VAL A 449 -14.07 15.76 -9.97
C VAL A 449 -12.67 16.14 -10.45
N ARG A 450 -11.79 16.61 -9.54
CA ARG A 450 -10.40 16.96 -9.86
C ARG A 450 -9.66 15.81 -10.55
N LYS A 451 -9.75 14.58 -10.00
CA LYS A 451 -9.14 13.38 -10.59
C LYS A 451 -9.69 13.05 -11.97
N ALA A 452 -11.01 13.12 -12.14
CA ALA A 452 -11.66 12.87 -13.43
C ALA A 452 -11.24 13.92 -14.48
N ALA A 453 -11.13 15.18 -14.09
CA ALA A 453 -10.69 16.28 -14.95
C ALA A 453 -9.22 16.11 -15.38
N VAL A 454 -8.32 15.83 -14.44
CA VAL A 454 -6.89 15.55 -14.72
C VAL A 454 -6.74 14.39 -15.71
N TYR A 455 -7.45 13.28 -15.48
CA TYR A 455 -7.42 12.13 -16.37
C TYR A 455 -7.92 12.48 -17.78
N SER A 456 -9.06 13.15 -17.87
CA SER A 456 -9.66 13.55 -19.15
C SER A 456 -8.79 14.52 -19.93
N LEU A 457 -8.24 15.54 -19.26
CA LEU A 457 -7.35 16.52 -19.86
C LEU A 457 -6.08 15.86 -20.41
N GLY A 458 -5.43 14.99 -19.61
CA GLY A 458 -4.25 14.24 -20.04
C GLY A 458 -4.52 13.33 -21.24
N LYS A 459 -5.68 12.67 -21.28
CA LYS A 459 -6.06 11.77 -22.38
C LYS A 459 -6.32 12.50 -23.70
N LEU A 460 -6.97 13.66 -23.67
CA LEU A 460 -7.20 14.49 -24.87
C LEU A 460 -5.88 15.09 -25.39
N ALA A 461 -5.07 15.61 -24.48
CA ALA A 461 -3.77 16.21 -24.79
C ALA A 461 -2.80 15.20 -25.41
N ALA A 462 -2.83 13.93 -25.01
CA ALA A 462 -1.89 12.90 -25.48
C ALA A 462 -1.87 12.70 -27.00
N HIS A 463 -2.95 13.03 -27.71
CA HIS A 463 -3.06 12.86 -29.16
C HIS A 463 -3.02 14.18 -29.93
N ARG A 464 -2.94 15.33 -29.24
CA ARG A 464 -3.05 16.69 -29.83
C ARG A 464 -1.92 17.59 -29.33
N PRO A 465 -0.79 17.71 -30.06
CA PRO A 465 0.38 18.45 -29.61
C PRO A 465 0.14 19.94 -29.31
N SER A 466 -0.67 20.64 -30.12
CA SER A 466 -1.03 22.05 -29.89
C SER A 466 -1.74 22.22 -28.55
N PHE A 467 -2.82 21.47 -28.34
CA PHE A 467 -3.59 21.46 -27.10
C PHE A 467 -2.76 20.98 -25.89
N ALA A 468 -1.84 20.03 -26.10
CA ALA A 468 -0.96 19.54 -25.05
C ALA A 468 -0.12 20.67 -24.44
N THR A 469 0.44 21.57 -25.27
CA THR A 469 1.24 22.70 -24.77
C THR A 469 0.45 23.64 -23.87
N SER A 470 -0.82 23.93 -24.22
CA SER A 470 -1.73 24.72 -23.39
C SER A 470 -2.13 23.99 -22.10
N ALA A 471 -2.27 22.66 -22.13
CA ALA A 471 -2.64 21.85 -20.97
C ALA A 471 -1.50 21.65 -19.95
N LEU A 472 -0.23 21.77 -20.36
CA LEU A 472 0.94 21.55 -19.49
C LEU A 472 0.90 22.40 -18.23
N ASP A 473 0.61 23.70 -18.35
CA ASP A 473 0.59 24.63 -17.21
C ASP A 473 -0.52 24.26 -16.22
N HIS A 474 -1.72 23.96 -16.73
CA HIS A 474 -2.86 23.57 -15.90
C HIS A 474 -2.62 22.24 -15.16
N LEU A 475 -1.99 21.26 -15.80
CA LEU A 475 -1.63 20.00 -15.16
C LEU A 475 -0.47 20.16 -14.16
N ALA A 476 0.49 21.05 -14.42
CA ALA A 476 1.59 21.35 -13.50
C ALA A 476 1.08 22.04 -12.23
N ASP A 477 0.08 22.92 -12.31
CA ASP A 477 -0.55 23.56 -11.14
C ASP A 477 -1.16 22.52 -10.17
N MET A 478 -1.67 21.40 -10.69
CA MET A 478 -2.23 20.30 -9.89
C MET A 478 -1.19 19.58 -9.01
N PHE A 479 0.11 19.82 -9.21
CA PHE A 479 1.16 19.28 -8.33
C PHE A 479 1.17 19.97 -6.96
N ASN A 480 0.55 21.14 -6.84
CA ASN A 480 0.39 21.82 -5.55
C ASN A 480 -0.97 21.51 -4.88
N ASP A 481 -1.72 20.52 -5.38
CA ASP A 481 -2.97 20.08 -4.77
C ASP A 481 -2.73 19.54 -3.36
N GLU A 482 -3.65 19.80 -2.44
CA GLU A 482 -3.58 19.35 -1.04
C GLU A 482 -3.60 17.82 -0.91
N ILE A 483 -4.23 17.11 -1.86
CA ILE A 483 -4.42 15.66 -1.84
C ILE A 483 -3.35 14.95 -2.68
N ALA A 484 -2.53 14.13 -2.02
CA ALA A 484 -1.44 13.40 -2.67
C ALA A 484 -1.89 12.48 -3.82
N SER A 485 -3.11 11.93 -3.75
CA SER A 485 -3.64 11.08 -4.84
C SER A 485 -4.01 11.86 -6.11
N VAL A 486 -4.37 13.14 -5.98
CA VAL A 486 -4.63 14.02 -7.14
C VAL A 486 -3.29 14.39 -7.79
N ARG A 487 -2.29 14.72 -6.97
CA ARG A 487 -0.91 14.98 -7.44
C ARG A 487 -0.34 13.80 -8.22
N LEU A 488 -0.52 12.56 -7.73
CA LEU A 488 -0.07 11.35 -8.41
C LEU A 488 -0.71 11.20 -9.80
N ASP A 489 -2.03 11.41 -9.89
CA ASP A 489 -2.74 11.33 -11.16
C ASP A 489 -2.31 12.44 -12.13
N ALA A 490 -2.02 13.64 -11.61
CA ALA A 490 -1.46 14.75 -12.40
C ALA A 490 -0.08 14.41 -12.96
N ILE A 491 0.79 13.78 -12.16
CA ILE A 491 2.09 13.29 -12.63
C ILE A 491 1.91 12.27 -13.76
N HIS A 492 1.02 11.29 -13.59
CA HIS A 492 0.76 10.29 -14.63
C HIS A 492 0.17 10.90 -15.90
N ALA A 493 -0.73 11.87 -15.78
CA ALA A 493 -1.32 12.58 -16.91
C ALA A 493 -0.29 13.45 -17.65
N LEU A 494 0.63 14.09 -16.92
CA LEU A 494 1.66 14.97 -17.47
C LEU A 494 2.80 14.19 -18.14
N THR A 495 3.20 13.04 -17.58
CA THR A 495 4.34 12.23 -18.05
C THR A 495 4.38 11.95 -19.56
N PRO A 496 3.30 11.49 -20.23
CA PRO A 496 3.30 11.28 -21.67
C PRO A 496 3.31 12.58 -22.49
N LEU A 497 2.96 13.73 -21.89
CA LEU A 497 2.89 15.03 -22.58
C LEU A 497 4.21 15.78 -22.59
N VAL A 498 5.10 15.51 -21.62
CA VAL A 498 6.37 16.24 -21.48
C VAL A 498 7.29 16.06 -22.70
N ILE A 499 7.12 14.99 -23.49
CA ILE A 499 7.90 14.80 -24.73
C ILE A 499 7.59 15.86 -25.81
N HIS A 500 6.47 16.58 -25.70
CA HIS A 500 6.05 17.59 -26.67
C HIS A 500 6.44 19.02 -26.27
N GLY A 501 7.07 19.21 -25.10
CA GLY A 501 7.42 20.54 -24.59
C GLY A 501 8.70 20.53 -23.74
N GLN A 502 9.16 21.71 -23.35
CA GLN A 502 10.30 21.87 -22.46
C GLN A 502 9.82 22.37 -21.10
N LEU A 503 10.36 21.81 -20.01
CA LEU A 503 10.06 22.27 -18.67
C LEU A 503 10.86 23.53 -18.35
N LEU A 504 10.13 24.58 -17.98
CA LEU A 504 10.67 25.86 -17.55
C LEU A 504 10.97 25.84 -16.04
N LYS A 505 11.87 26.73 -15.62
CA LYS A 505 12.30 26.86 -14.22
C LYS A 505 11.14 27.05 -13.24
N GLU A 506 10.19 27.92 -13.59
CA GLU A 506 9.02 28.24 -12.76
C GLU A 506 8.11 27.01 -12.55
N GLN A 507 7.87 26.23 -13.61
CA GLN A 507 7.10 24.99 -13.54
C GLN A 507 7.82 23.95 -12.67
N LEU A 508 9.14 23.84 -12.84
CA LEU A 508 9.98 22.87 -12.14
C LEU A 508 10.02 23.13 -10.61
N GLU A 509 10.02 24.39 -10.18
CA GLU A 509 9.94 24.75 -8.75
C GLU A 509 8.64 24.28 -8.07
N VAL A 510 7.55 24.15 -8.82
CA VAL A 510 6.29 23.56 -8.34
C VAL A 510 6.37 22.04 -8.39
N ILE A 511 6.76 21.48 -9.54
CA ILE A 511 6.81 20.04 -9.79
C ILE A 511 7.72 19.30 -8.81
N LEU A 512 8.90 19.86 -8.51
CA LEU A 512 9.89 19.21 -7.65
C LEU A 512 9.45 19.08 -6.18
N LYS A 513 8.44 19.84 -5.72
CA LYS A 513 7.90 19.70 -4.37
C LYS A 513 7.31 18.30 -4.12
N CYS A 514 6.83 17.62 -5.15
CA CYS A 514 6.31 16.26 -5.01
C CYS A 514 7.42 15.21 -4.75
N LEU A 515 8.71 15.54 -4.90
CA LEU A 515 9.80 14.67 -4.42
C LEU A 515 9.85 14.61 -2.89
N ASP A 516 9.24 15.56 -2.20
CA ASP A 516 9.13 15.61 -0.74
C ASP A 516 7.84 14.95 -0.20
N ASP A 517 7.02 14.36 -1.07
CA ASP A 517 5.78 13.69 -0.69
C ASP A 517 6.02 12.50 0.26
N ALA A 518 5.09 12.29 1.19
CA ALA A 518 5.12 11.12 2.07
C ALA A 518 4.89 9.80 1.31
N MET A 519 4.05 9.81 0.26
CA MET A 519 3.78 8.64 -0.58
C MET A 519 4.97 8.36 -1.51
N TRP A 520 5.48 7.12 -1.48
CA TRP A 520 6.64 6.73 -2.28
C TRP A 520 6.30 6.61 -3.77
N GLU A 521 5.05 6.30 -4.09
CA GLU A 521 4.51 6.19 -5.44
C GLU A 521 4.58 7.54 -6.16
N SER A 522 4.17 8.63 -5.51
CA SER A 522 4.26 9.99 -6.06
C SER A 522 5.70 10.37 -6.37
N ARG A 523 6.63 10.09 -5.43
CA ARG A 523 8.06 10.36 -5.64
C ARG A 523 8.62 9.54 -6.81
N GLN A 524 8.17 8.29 -6.97
CA GLN A 524 8.61 7.42 -8.06
C GLN A 524 8.05 7.86 -9.41
N ALA A 525 6.76 8.14 -9.49
CA ALA A 525 6.12 8.65 -10.70
C ALA A 525 6.79 9.95 -11.18
N LEU A 526 7.14 10.85 -10.25
CA LEU A 526 7.84 12.08 -10.60
C LEU A 526 9.25 11.81 -11.12
N ARG A 527 10.00 10.86 -10.53
CA ARG A 527 11.30 10.46 -11.07
C ARG A 527 11.17 9.92 -12.50
N ASP A 528 10.13 9.14 -12.79
CA ASP A 528 9.86 8.61 -14.13
C ASP A 528 9.49 9.73 -15.13
N LEU A 529 8.80 10.78 -14.68
CA LEU A 529 8.55 11.99 -15.46
C LEU A 529 9.86 12.74 -15.76
N LEU A 530 10.69 12.99 -14.75
CA LEU A 530 11.97 13.69 -14.90
C LEU A 530 12.95 12.94 -15.82
N CYS A 531 12.87 11.60 -15.87
CA CYS A 531 13.67 10.79 -16.79
C CYS A 531 13.30 11.03 -18.27
N LYS A 532 12.10 11.51 -18.57
CA LYS A 532 11.59 11.74 -19.93
C LYS A 532 11.53 13.21 -20.32
N ALA A 533 11.64 14.11 -19.35
CA ALA A 533 11.52 15.54 -19.56
C ALA A 533 12.74 16.13 -20.29
N GLU A 534 12.51 17.14 -21.12
CA GLU A 534 13.55 18.04 -21.62
C GLU A 534 13.58 19.33 -20.80
N PHE A 535 14.77 19.77 -20.39
CA PHE A 535 14.96 21.01 -19.62
C PHE A 535 15.32 22.19 -20.52
N ALA A 536 14.69 23.33 -20.29
CA ALA A 536 14.90 24.53 -21.09
C ALA A 536 16.31 25.16 -20.92
N ASP A 537 16.86 25.12 -19.70
CA ASP A 537 18.12 25.79 -19.37
C ASP A 537 18.98 25.03 -18.33
N LEU A 538 20.23 25.47 -18.18
CA LEU A 538 21.19 24.91 -17.23
C LEU A 538 20.73 25.05 -15.77
N ASP A 539 19.97 26.10 -15.45
CA ASP A 539 19.45 26.32 -14.11
C ASP A 539 18.37 25.30 -13.74
N CYS A 540 17.51 24.90 -14.68
CA CYS A 540 16.60 23.77 -14.49
C CYS A 540 17.36 22.50 -14.11
N MET A 541 18.43 22.17 -14.85
CA MET A 541 19.24 20.99 -14.55
C MET A 541 19.85 21.05 -13.14
N LYS A 542 20.39 22.20 -12.72
CA LYS A 542 20.90 22.39 -11.35
C LYS A 542 19.83 22.20 -10.28
N LEU A 543 18.62 22.71 -10.52
CA LEU A 543 17.49 22.56 -9.60
C LEU A 543 17.09 21.08 -9.44
N VAL A 544 16.97 20.34 -10.54
CA VAL A 544 16.65 18.90 -10.50
C VAL A 544 17.70 18.12 -9.73
N VAL A 545 18.99 18.31 -10.04
CA VAL A 545 20.08 17.60 -9.36
C VAL A 545 20.07 17.92 -7.86
N LYS A 546 19.91 19.19 -7.48
CA LYS A 546 19.82 19.60 -6.07
C LYS A 546 18.62 18.96 -5.36
N ALA A 547 17.45 18.97 -5.99
CA ALA A 547 16.23 18.39 -5.40
C ALA A 547 16.33 16.86 -5.25
N LEU A 548 16.91 16.16 -6.22
CA LEU A 548 17.13 14.71 -6.12
C LEU A 548 18.14 14.36 -5.02
N LEU A 549 19.20 15.15 -4.84
CA LEU A 549 20.14 14.97 -3.73
C LEU A 549 19.49 15.26 -2.37
N GLN A 550 18.64 16.29 -2.27
CA GLN A 550 17.85 16.55 -1.06
C GLN A 550 16.86 15.41 -0.76
N CYS A 551 16.21 14.87 -1.80
CA CYS A 551 15.35 13.70 -1.68
C CYS A 551 16.14 12.47 -1.18
N LEU A 552 17.37 12.28 -1.64
CA LEU A 552 18.25 11.20 -1.18
C LEU A 552 18.64 11.34 0.29
N HIS A 553 18.90 12.57 0.73
CA HIS A 553 19.16 12.89 2.13
C HIS A 553 17.95 12.59 3.02
N ARG A 554 16.75 12.99 2.57
CA ARG A 554 15.51 12.84 3.34
C ARG A 554 14.96 11.41 3.33
N PHE A 555 15.10 10.69 2.22
CA PHE A 555 14.60 9.34 2.02
C PHE A 555 15.69 8.38 1.51
N PRO A 556 16.62 7.93 2.39
CA PRO A 556 17.69 7.01 2.01
C PRO A 556 17.21 5.69 1.41
N ALA A 557 15.99 5.24 1.76
CA ALA A 557 15.37 4.03 1.22
C ALA A 557 15.13 4.10 -0.31
N ASP A 558 15.00 5.30 -0.89
CA ASP A 558 14.79 5.48 -2.34
C ASP A 558 16.11 5.55 -3.13
N ARG A 559 17.26 5.25 -2.50
CA ARG A 559 18.62 5.37 -3.10
C ARG A 559 18.73 4.77 -4.51
N GLU A 560 18.37 3.51 -4.69
CA GLU A 560 18.51 2.83 -5.99
C GLU A 560 17.63 3.47 -7.08
N LYS A 561 16.43 3.94 -6.71
CA LYS A 561 15.51 4.63 -7.64
C LYS A 561 16.06 5.99 -8.06
N ILE A 562 16.65 6.73 -7.12
CA ILE A 562 17.29 8.02 -7.38
C ILE A 562 18.52 7.83 -8.27
N TYR A 563 19.35 6.81 -8.03
CA TYR A 563 20.50 6.49 -8.87
C TYR A 563 20.09 6.17 -10.31
N LYS A 564 19.02 5.38 -10.49
CA LYS A 564 18.46 5.10 -11.82
C LYS A 564 17.98 6.37 -12.52
N CYS A 565 17.30 7.26 -11.79
CA CYS A 565 16.85 8.55 -12.31
C CYS A 565 18.03 9.45 -12.72
N MET A 566 19.06 9.57 -11.87
CA MET A 566 20.30 10.31 -12.19
C MET A 566 21.02 9.75 -13.41
N SER A 567 21.09 8.42 -13.54
CA SER A 567 21.66 7.76 -14.73
C SER A 567 20.93 8.17 -16.01
N GLN A 568 19.59 8.12 -16.02
CA GLN A 568 18.81 8.46 -17.21
C GLN A 568 18.90 9.96 -17.53
N ILE A 569 18.77 10.84 -16.53
CA ILE A 569 18.91 12.29 -16.71
C ILE A 569 20.29 12.63 -17.29
N GLY A 570 21.36 11.99 -16.80
CA GLY A 570 22.72 12.20 -17.28
C GLY A 570 22.89 11.79 -18.74
N SER A 571 22.31 10.66 -19.14
CA SER A 571 22.38 10.19 -20.53
C SER A 571 21.59 11.06 -21.51
N ASN A 572 20.46 11.65 -21.09
CA ASN A 572 19.67 12.55 -21.93
C ASN A 572 20.27 13.95 -22.02
N HIS A 573 20.84 14.48 -20.94
CA HIS A 573 21.27 15.89 -20.83
C HIS A 573 22.80 16.06 -20.75
N GLY A 574 23.55 15.34 -21.59
CA GLY A 574 25.02 15.34 -21.55
C GLY A 574 25.67 16.72 -21.70
N VAL A 575 25.07 17.63 -22.48
CA VAL A 575 25.57 19.00 -22.71
C VAL A 575 25.50 19.84 -21.43
N PHE A 576 24.39 19.79 -20.69
CA PHE A 576 24.27 20.53 -19.43
C PHE A 576 25.21 19.96 -18.35
N VAL A 577 25.35 18.63 -18.31
CA VAL A 577 26.26 17.98 -17.37
C VAL A 577 27.71 18.37 -17.64
N HIS A 578 28.13 18.51 -18.91
CA HIS A 578 29.47 18.99 -19.29
C HIS A 578 29.82 20.32 -18.60
N CYS A 579 28.90 21.28 -18.58
CA CYS A 579 29.09 22.58 -17.94
C CYS A 579 29.13 22.51 -16.40
N MET A 580 28.66 21.41 -15.81
CA MET A 580 28.54 21.23 -14.36
C MET A 580 29.59 20.29 -13.76
N VAL A 581 30.38 19.56 -14.56
CA VAL A 581 31.30 18.51 -14.09
C VAL A 581 32.19 19.01 -12.95
N ASN A 582 32.82 20.17 -13.10
CA ASN A 582 33.73 20.72 -12.09
C ASN A 582 33.01 21.02 -10.77
N GLY A 583 31.79 21.55 -10.82
CA GLY A 583 30.99 21.81 -9.60
C GLY A 583 30.35 20.54 -9.01
N LEU A 584 30.12 19.50 -9.80
CA LEU A 584 29.58 18.23 -9.32
C LEU A 584 30.65 17.38 -8.64
N LEU A 585 31.85 17.34 -9.21
CA LEU A 585 32.98 16.58 -8.70
C LEU A 585 33.88 17.40 -7.76
N ASP A 586 33.48 18.64 -7.46
CA ASP A 586 34.21 19.59 -6.62
C ASP A 586 35.68 19.77 -7.06
N VAL A 587 35.88 19.82 -8.39
CA VAL A 587 37.19 19.94 -9.05
C VAL A 587 37.56 21.41 -9.21
N HIS A 588 38.67 21.79 -8.59
CA HIS A 588 39.24 23.13 -8.75
C HIS A 588 40.17 23.17 -9.98
N PRO A 589 40.14 24.23 -10.82
CA PRO A 589 41.00 24.31 -12.00
C PRO A 589 42.52 24.33 -11.72
N ILE A 590 42.91 24.69 -10.49
CA ILE A 590 44.32 24.91 -10.09
C ILE A 590 44.81 23.88 -9.05
N PHE A 591 43.90 23.34 -8.23
CA PHE A 591 44.25 22.48 -7.10
C PHE A 591 43.70 21.09 -7.33
N ASP A 592 44.48 20.08 -6.96
CA ASP A 592 43.99 18.70 -6.97
C ASP A 592 42.83 18.56 -5.97
N ALA A 593 41.70 18.09 -6.48
CA ALA A 593 40.52 17.84 -5.67
C ALA A 593 40.79 16.69 -4.68
N GLN A 594 40.31 16.85 -3.45
CA GLN A 594 40.36 15.77 -2.48
C GLN A 594 39.47 14.61 -2.94
N GLU A 595 40.05 13.42 -3.07
CA GLU A 595 39.32 12.22 -3.46
C GLU A 595 38.21 11.91 -2.45
N HIS A 596 36.97 11.84 -2.94
CA HIS A 596 35.81 11.51 -2.12
C HIS A 596 35.69 9.99 -1.94
N PRO A 597 35.32 9.51 -0.75
CA PRO A 597 35.11 8.08 -0.53
C PRO A 597 33.95 7.58 -1.38
N ILE A 598 34.10 6.39 -1.97
CA ILE A 598 33.08 5.80 -2.84
C ILE A 598 31.81 5.38 -2.07
N ASP A 599 31.93 5.21 -0.75
CA ASP A 599 30.81 4.90 0.14
C ASP A 599 29.90 6.11 0.40
N ASP A 600 30.34 7.33 0.04
CA ASP A 600 29.49 8.51 0.10
C ASP A 600 28.36 8.40 -0.94
N VAL A 601 27.14 8.32 -0.41
CA VAL A 601 25.90 8.17 -1.15
C VAL A 601 25.65 9.38 -2.08
N PHE A 602 26.02 10.59 -1.66
CA PHE A 602 25.83 11.80 -2.47
C PHE A 602 26.83 11.88 -3.60
N TYR A 603 28.12 11.64 -3.30
CA TYR A 603 29.15 11.57 -4.32
C TYR A 603 28.86 10.49 -5.37
N THR A 604 28.43 9.30 -4.95
CA THR A 604 28.05 8.21 -5.85
C THR A 604 26.91 8.63 -6.79
N ALA A 605 25.89 9.34 -6.29
CA ALA A 605 24.80 9.85 -7.11
C ALA A 605 25.31 10.82 -8.20
N LYS A 606 26.17 11.79 -7.81
CA LYS A 606 26.77 12.76 -8.74
C LYS A 606 27.67 12.06 -9.77
N LEU A 607 28.44 11.06 -9.33
CA LEU A 607 29.33 10.29 -10.19
C LEU A 607 28.54 9.47 -11.22
N ILE A 608 27.44 8.82 -10.83
CA ILE A 608 26.56 8.09 -11.76
C ILE A 608 26.01 9.03 -12.84
N LEU A 609 25.54 10.23 -12.46
CA LEU A 609 25.05 11.25 -13.41
C LEU A 609 26.13 11.61 -14.45
N VAL A 610 27.35 11.89 -13.99
CA VAL A 610 28.47 12.32 -14.82
C VAL A 610 28.99 11.20 -15.74
N LEU A 611 29.06 9.96 -15.26
CA LEU A 611 29.50 8.81 -16.05
C LEU A 611 28.50 8.46 -17.16
N ASN A 612 27.20 8.55 -16.88
CA ASN A 612 26.16 8.33 -17.89
C ASN A 612 26.16 9.44 -18.96
N ALA A 613 26.42 10.69 -18.56
CA ALA A 613 26.62 11.78 -19.51
C ALA A 613 27.85 11.55 -20.40
N ALA A 614 28.97 11.09 -19.84
CA ALA A 614 30.18 10.79 -20.60
C ALA A 614 30.02 9.63 -21.60
N ALA A 615 29.13 8.69 -21.33
CA ALA A 615 28.84 7.60 -22.26
C ALA A 615 28.11 8.07 -23.54
N LYS A 616 27.36 9.18 -23.48
CA LYS A 616 26.63 9.74 -24.63
C LYS A 616 27.29 11.00 -25.21
N HIS A 617 27.94 11.80 -24.37
CA HIS A 617 28.61 13.04 -24.75
C HIS A 617 30.11 12.96 -24.41
N GLU A 618 30.89 12.60 -25.43
CA GLU A 618 32.33 12.28 -25.31
C GLU A 618 33.20 13.36 -24.63
N PRO A 619 33.00 14.67 -24.84
CA PRO A 619 33.85 15.70 -24.25
C PRO A 619 33.93 15.68 -22.71
N VAL A 620 32.87 15.21 -22.05
CA VAL A 620 32.77 15.10 -20.57
C VAL A 620 33.91 14.26 -20.00
N ALA A 621 34.28 13.16 -20.66
CA ALA A 621 35.34 12.27 -20.19
C ALA A 621 36.72 12.94 -20.12
N SER A 622 36.94 14.03 -20.86
CA SER A 622 38.21 14.79 -20.83
C SER A 622 38.40 15.56 -19.53
N LEU A 623 37.32 15.85 -18.82
CA LEU A 623 37.32 16.67 -17.60
C LEU A 623 37.53 15.83 -16.33
N PHE A 624 37.69 14.51 -16.46
CA PHE A 624 37.76 13.61 -15.33
C PHE A 624 39.13 13.64 -14.63
N PRO A 625 39.16 13.88 -13.31
CA PRO A 625 40.34 13.61 -12.50
C PRO A 625 40.75 12.13 -12.55
N TYR A 626 42.01 11.85 -12.28
CA TYR A 626 42.56 10.48 -12.35
C TYR A 626 41.81 9.49 -11.45
N TYR A 627 41.39 9.91 -10.25
CA TYR A 627 40.66 9.04 -9.32
C TYR A 627 39.29 8.60 -9.85
N VAL A 628 38.63 9.43 -10.67
CA VAL A 628 37.32 9.10 -11.28
C VAL A 628 37.43 7.89 -12.19
N LEU A 629 38.57 7.69 -12.86
CA LEU A 629 38.81 6.51 -13.69
C LEU A 629 38.89 5.23 -12.84
N ARG A 630 39.43 5.30 -11.62
CA ARG A 630 39.45 4.17 -10.68
C ARG A 630 38.03 3.88 -10.16
N HIS A 631 37.29 4.91 -9.79
CA HIS A 631 35.90 4.78 -9.34
C HIS A 631 35.00 4.24 -10.45
N TYR A 632 35.20 4.65 -11.70
CA TYR A 632 34.49 4.11 -12.86
C TYR A 632 34.68 2.60 -12.99
N ARG A 633 35.91 2.11 -12.89
CA ARG A 633 36.22 0.67 -12.97
C ARG A 633 35.49 -0.12 -11.88
N PHE A 634 35.56 0.37 -10.64
CA PHE A 634 34.86 -0.24 -9.51
C PHE A 634 33.34 -0.23 -9.72
N MET A 635 32.77 0.94 -10.04
CA MET A 635 31.32 1.10 -10.21
C MET A 635 30.76 0.28 -11.37
N ARG A 636 31.49 0.14 -12.47
CA ARG A 636 31.09 -0.70 -13.59
C ARG A 636 31.12 -2.19 -13.24
N ALA A 637 32.09 -2.62 -12.44
CA ALA A 637 32.14 -4.00 -11.96
C ALA A 637 31.06 -4.28 -10.91
N ALA A 638 30.84 -3.35 -9.99
CA ALA A 638 29.88 -3.49 -8.89
C ALA A 638 28.42 -3.31 -9.33
N ARG A 639 28.14 -2.37 -10.25
CA ARG A 639 26.78 -2.01 -10.71
C ARG A 639 26.70 -1.75 -12.23
N PRO A 640 26.82 -2.80 -13.07
CA PRO A 640 26.81 -2.65 -14.53
C PRO A 640 25.52 -2.04 -15.10
N SER A 641 24.39 -2.20 -14.40
CA SER A 641 23.08 -1.72 -14.84
C SER A 641 22.90 -0.20 -14.70
N LEU A 642 23.66 0.46 -13.84
CA LEU A 642 23.58 1.91 -13.59
C LEU A 642 24.67 2.71 -14.29
N VAL A 643 25.80 2.06 -14.63
CA VAL A 643 26.97 2.71 -15.21
C VAL A 643 27.31 2.06 -16.55
N PRO A 644 27.03 2.74 -17.69
CA PRO A 644 27.30 2.21 -19.01
C PRO A 644 28.80 2.21 -19.36
N ALA A 645 29.15 1.51 -20.43
CA ALA A 645 30.48 1.56 -21.04
C ALA A 645 30.77 2.97 -21.59
N VAL A 646 31.94 3.52 -21.28
CA VAL A 646 32.39 4.81 -21.82
C VAL A 646 33.52 4.52 -22.80
N THR A 647 33.21 4.58 -24.10
CA THR A 647 34.08 4.18 -25.21
C THR A 647 35.50 4.71 -25.08
N ARG A 648 35.69 6.01 -24.84
CA ARG A 648 37.02 6.63 -24.76
C ARG A 648 37.86 6.18 -23.55
N ILE A 649 37.22 5.84 -22.43
CA ILE A 649 37.91 5.31 -21.25
C ILE A 649 38.30 3.85 -21.51
N ASP A 650 37.40 3.11 -22.14
CA ASP A 650 37.58 1.70 -22.48
C ASP A 650 38.60 1.48 -23.59
N GLU A 651 38.67 2.35 -24.61
CA GLU A 651 39.66 2.29 -25.68
C GLU A 651 41.08 2.53 -25.15
N LYS A 652 41.25 3.50 -24.23
CA LYS A 652 42.53 3.68 -23.51
C LYS A 652 42.92 2.46 -22.66
N LEU A 653 41.94 1.69 -22.21
CA LEU A 653 42.12 0.46 -21.42
C LEU A 653 42.39 -0.76 -22.31
N LEU A 654 41.69 -0.92 -23.43
CA LEU A 654 41.87 -1.99 -24.42
C LEU A 654 43.24 -1.94 -25.11
N LEU A 655 43.81 -0.74 -25.28
CA LEU A 655 45.21 -0.54 -25.66
C LEU A 655 46.22 -1.01 -24.58
N SER A 656 45.77 -1.17 -23.33
CA SER A 656 46.58 -1.71 -22.22
C SER A 656 46.31 -3.18 -21.89
N SER A 657 45.24 -3.78 -22.41
CA SER A 657 44.81 -5.14 -22.07
C SER A 657 44.49 -5.97 -23.32
N LYS A 658 45.52 -6.50 -23.98
CA LYS A 658 45.41 -7.75 -24.74
C LYS A 658 45.28 -8.91 -23.75
N ALA A 659 44.11 -9.14 -23.18
CA ALA A 659 43.70 -10.43 -22.63
C ALA A 659 42.24 -10.40 -22.16
N ILE A 660 41.57 -11.54 -22.35
CA ILE A 660 40.28 -11.94 -21.79
C ILE A 660 39.05 -11.48 -22.58
N THR A 661 38.88 -12.04 -23.77
CA THR A 661 37.57 -12.31 -24.36
C THR A 661 37.42 -13.82 -24.57
N THR A 662 36.94 -14.52 -23.54
CA THR A 662 36.30 -15.84 -23.68
C THR A 662 35.20 -15.97 -22.62
N LYS A 663 34.03 -15.41 -22.91
CA LYS A 663 32.79 -15.80 -22.22
C LYS A 663 31.67 -16.01 -23.24
N SER A 664 31.70 -17.18 -23.86
CA SER A 664 30.52 -17.84 -24.43
C SER A 664 30.73 -19.35 -24.31
N ASP A 665 29.67 -20.07 -23.95
CA ASP A 665 29.50 -21.54 -24.02
C ASP A 665 29.84 -22.44 -22.81
N ASN A 666 29.50 -22.03 -21.57
CA ASN A 666 29.55 -22.92 -20.39
C ASN A 666 28.18 -23.33 -19.80
N LYS A 667 27.05 -23.05 -20.46
CA LYS A 667 25.72 -23.39 -19.92
C LYS A 667 25.43 -24.90 -19.89
N GLY A 668 26.06 -25.69 -20.76
CA GLY A 668 25.85 -27.15 -20.83
C GLY A 668 26.46 -27.93 -19.67
N ASN A 669 27.70 -27.60 -19.28
CA ASN A 669 28.46 -28.38 -18.29
C ASN A 669 27.85 -28.37 -16.88
N ASN A 670 27.17 -27.29 -16.48
CA ASN A 670 26.69 -27.17 -15.10
C ASN A 670 25.45 -28.04 -14.80
N VAL A 671 24.61 -28.31 -15.80
CA VAL A 671 23.41 -29.15 -15.64
C VAL A 671 23.80 -30.61 -15.55
N GLU A 672 24.77 -31.03 -16.36
CA GLU A 672 25.30 -32.39 -16.37
C GLU A 672 25.89 -32.77 -15.00
N VAL A 673 26.57 -31.83 -14.34
CA VAL A 673 27.08 -32.05 -12.97
C VAL A 673 25.96 -32.34 -11.98
N LEU A 674 24.85 -31.61 -12.02
CA LEU A 674 23.71 -31.85 -11.11
C LEU A 674 23.05 -33.20 -11.38
N LEU A 675 22.88 -33.59 -12.65
CA LEU A 675 22.32 -34.89 -13.04
C LEU A 675 23.19 -36.05 -12.57
N LYS A 676 24.52 -35.96 -12.74
CA LYS A 676 25.46 -36.97 -12.23
C LYS A 676 25.43 -37.06 -10.70
N THR A 677 25.25 -35.94 -10.01
CA THR A 677 25.10 -35.95 -8.55
C THR A 677 23.77 -36.59 -8.11
N TYR A 678 22.70 -36.44 -8.88
CA TYR A 678 21.44 -37.14 -8.66
C TYR A 678 21.56 -38.66 -8.91
N GLU A 679 22.27 -39.07 -9.96
CA GLU A 679 22.60 -40.48 -10.22
C GLU A 679 23.39 -41.09 -9.06
N ARG A 680 24.42 -40.37 -8.56
CA ARG A 680 25.17 -40.78 -7.36
C ARG A 680 24.27 -40.99 -6.15
N LEU A 681 23.25 -40.14 -5.93
CA LEU A 681 22.30 -40.29 -4.84
C LEU A 681 21.46 -41.58 -4.97
N ARG A 682 21.10 -41.97 -6.19
CA ARG A 682 20.42 -43.24 -6.47
C ARG A 682 21.34 -44.43 -6.16
N ASP A 683 22.60 -44.36 -6.55
CA ASP A 683 23.58 -45.43 -6.31
C ASP A 683 23.80 -45.69 -4.80
N VAL A 684 23.62 -44.68 -3.94
CA VAL A 684 23.70 -44.85 -2.47
C VAL A 684 22.70 -45.91 -1.97
N GLN A 685 21.58 -46.12 -2.65
CA GLN A 685 20.59 -47.13 -2.23
C GLN A 685 21.14 -48.57 -2.32
N LEU A 686 22.11 -48.81 -3.19
CA LEU A 686 22.75 -50.12 -3.39
C LEU A 686 23.71 -50.51 -2.27
N GLU A 687 24.17 -49.55 -1.47
CA GLU A 687 25.08 -49.82 -0.37
C GLU A 687 24.40 -50.65 0.73
N SER A 688 25.15 -51.48 1.44
CA SER A 688 24.56 -52.40 2.44
C SER A 688 24.54 -51.80 3.85
N LEU A 689 25.56 -51.00 4.18
CA LEU A 689 25.75 -50.44 5.52
C LEU A 689 25.09 -49.06 5.66
N SER A 690 24.27 -48.91 6.70
CA SER A 690 23.53 -47.68 6.98
C SER A 690 24.44 -46.48 7.28
N HIS A 691 25.56 -46.73 7.96
CA HIS A 691 26.56 -45.69 8.22
C HIS A 691 27.17 -45.13 6.93
N ASP A 692 27.58 -46.01 6.02
CA ASP A 692 28.21 -45.63 4.75
C ASP A 692 27.21 -44.88 3.85
N LYS A 693 25.93 -45.27 3.85
CA LYS A 693 24.86 -44.52 3.19
C LYS A 693 24.78 -43.07 3.66
N ASN A 694 24.82 -42.86 4.97
CA ASN A 694 24.74 -41.52 5.55
C ASN A 694 25.98 -40.68 5.26
N VAL A 695 27.17 -41.29 5.27
CA VAL A 695 28.42 -40.62 4.88
C VAL A 695 28.39 -40.20 3.41
N LEU A 696 27.93 -41.08 2.50
CA LEU A 696 27.80 -40.75 1.08
C LEU A 696 26.78 -39.64 0.83
N ARG A 697 25.61 -39.68 1.49
CA ARG A 697 24.60 -38.62 1.43
C ARG A 697 25.13 -37.28 1.94
N HIS A 698 25.97 -37.29 2.98
CA HIS A 698 26.61 -36.09 3.50
C HIS A 698 27.53 -35.44 2.47
N TYR A 699 28.43 -36.19 1.84
CA TYR A 699 29.29 -35.65 0.77
C TYR A 699 28.49 -35.16 -0.44
N ILE A 700 27.41 -35.86 -0.81
CA ILE A 700 26.50 -35.42 -1.88
C ILE A 700 25.81 -34.10 -1.50
N ALA A 701 25.36 -33.96 -0.25
CA ALA A 701 24.75 -32.72 0.25
C ALA A 701 25.75 -31.55 0.23
N GLU A 702 27.01 -31.77 0.59
CA GLU A 702 28.06 -30.74 0.48
C GLU A 702 28.31 -30.31 -0.97
N ASP A 703 28.41 -31.27 -1.90
CA ASP A 703 28.55 -31.00 -3.34
C ASP A 703 27.36 -30.17 -3.87
N LEU A 704 26.13 -30.52 -3.47
CA LEU A 704 24.91 -29.84 -3.89
C LEU A 704 24.78 -28.43 -3.27
N ALA A 705 25.17 -28.26 -2.02
CA ALA A 705 25.21 -26.95 -1.36
C ALA A 705 26.23 -26.02 -2.03
N ALA A 706 27.37 -26.56 -2.49
CA ALA A 706 28.30 -25.80 -3.30
C ALA A 706 27.65 -25.37 -4.62
N ILE A 707 26.98 -26.28 -5.35
CA ILE A 707 26.28 -25.96 -6.61
C ILE A 707 25.22 -24.86 -6.41
N SER A 708 24.45 -24.90 -5.33
CA SER A 708 23.40 -23.92 -5.06
C SER A 708 23.94 -22.53 -4.74
N SER A 709 25.11 -22.44 -4.10
CA SER A 709 25.78 -21.17 -3.79
C SER A 709 26.36 -20.46 -5.02
N PHE A 710 26.88 -21.21 -6.00
CA PHE A 710 27.55 -20.64 -7.18
C PHE A 710 26.64 -20.47 -8.41
N ASN A 711 25.53 -21.22 -8.50
CA ASN A 711 24.68 -21.24 -9.69
C ASN A 711 23.20 -20.93 -9.37
N ALA A 712 22.85 -19.64 -9.41
CA ALA A 712 21.50 -19.16 -9.08
C ALA A 712 20.35 -19.82 -9.89
N PRO A 713 20.49 -20.11 -11.21
CA PRO A 713 19.47 -20.87 -11.95
C PRO A 713 19.23 -22.30 -11.45
N LEU A 714 20.26 -22.98 -10.95
CA LEU A 714 20.17 -24.39 -10.51
C LEU A 714 19.94 -24.51 -8.99
N SER A 715 19.95 -23.40 -8.27
CA SER A 715 19.94 -23.40 -6.81
C SER A 715 18.66 -23.97 -6.21
N GLY A 716 17.52 -23.82 -6.91
CA GLY A 716 16.24 -24.41 -6.50
C GLY A 716 16.31 -25.94 -6.44
N ALA A 717 16.68 -26.58 -7.56
CA ALA A 717 16.83 -28.03 -7.63
C ALA A 717 17.94 -28.57 -6.69
N ALA A 718 19.08 -27.87 -6.61
CA ALA A 718 20.17 -28.27 -5.73
C ALA A 718 19.75 -28.22 -4.24
N ASN A 719 19.11 -27.14 -3.79
CA ASN A 719 18.63 -27.03 -2.40
C ASN A 719 17.54 -28.05 -2.06
N PHE A 720 16.67 -28.40 -3.03
CA PHE A 720 15.71 -29.48 -2.86
C PHE A 720 16.43 -30.82 -2.59
N LEU A 721 17.46 -31.14 -3.39
CA LEU A 721 18.22 -32.38 -3.24
C LEU A 721 19.05 -32.41 -1.94
N VAL A 722 19.62 -31.29 -1.49
CA VAL A 722 20.28 -31.21 -0.17
C VAL A 722 19.30 -31.58 0.94
N SER A 723 18.13 -30.94 0.99
CA SER A 723 17.12 -31.21 2.01
C SER A 723 16.57 -32.64 1.91
N LEU A 724 16.49 -33.21 0.70
CA LEU A 724 16.14 -34.62 0.51
C LEU A 724 17.20 -35.56 1.10
N CYS A 725 18.50 -35.31 0.87
CA CYS A 725 19.58 -36.09 1.46
C CYS A 725 19.53 -36.08 2.99
N GLU A 726 19.29 -34.90 3.59
CA GLU A 726 19.18 -34.74 5.05
C GLU A 726 18.00 -35.51 5.64
N VAL A 727 16.83 -35.46 4.99
CA VAL A 727 15.63 -36.21 5.42
C VAL A 727 15.87 -37.72 5.30
N LEU A 728 16.45 -38.20 4.19
CA LEU A 728 16.75 -39.61 4.00
C LEU A 728 17.78 -40.12 5.03
N SER A 729 18.81 -39.32 5.32
CA SER A 729 19.79 -39.66 6.35
C SER A 729 19.18 -39.72 7.75
N SER A 730 18.33 -38.75 8.08
CA SER A 730 17.65 -38.67 9.38
C SER A 730 16.65 -39.82 9.55
N LEU A 731 15.89 -40.15 8.51
CA LEU A 731 14.96 -41.28 8.50
C LEU A 731 15.69 -42.60 8.79
N GLU A 732 16.82 -42.84 8.15
CA GLU A 732 17.58 -44.08 8.34
C GLU A 732 18.17 -44.18 9.75
N SER A 733 18.71 -43.07 10.26
CA SER A 733 19.19 -42.98 11.65
C SER A 733 18.07 -43.20 12.67
N ILE A 734 16.89 -42.63 12.44
CA ILE A 734 15.71 -42.82 13.30
C ILE A 734 15.27 -44.29 13.25
N GLN A 735 15.15 -44.88 12.07
CA GLN A 735 14.75 -46.28 11.92
C GLN A 735 15.71 -47.22 12.66
N GLN A 736 17.02 -47.00 12.56
CA GLN A 736 18.01 -47.77 13.32
C GLN A 736 17.87 -47.57 14.84
N SER A 737 17.66 -46.32 15.29
CA SER A 737 17.47 -46.01 16.71
C SER A 737 16.21 -46.67 17.30
N VAL A 738 15.10 -46.66 16.55
CA VAL A 738 13.83 -47.28 16.98
C VAL A 738 13.96 -48.81 17.04
N VAL A 739 14.63 -49.42 16.06
CA VAL A 739 14.83 -50.89 16.02
C VAL A 739 15.83 -51.35 17.09
N SER A 740 16.87 -50.57 17.38
CA SER A 740 17.90 -50.90 18.38
C SER A 740 17.56 -50.51 19.82
N GLY A 741 16.43 -49.83 20.05
CA GLY A 741 15.95 -49.47 21.39
C GLY A 741 16.68 -48.27 22.01
N GLY A 742 17.00 -47.25 21.21
CA GLY A 742 17.61 -45.99 21.68
C GLY A 742 16.70 -45.12 22.56
N ASN A 743 17.16 -43.91 22.91
CA ASN A 743 16.37 -42.98 23.73
C ASN A 743 15.09 -42.53 23.02
N LEU A 744 13.95 -43.09 23.41
CA LEU A 744 12.65 -42.88 22.76
C LEU A 744 12.04 -41.48 22.97
N LEU A 745 12.62 -40.60 23.80
CA LEU A 745 12.16 -39.22 23.93
C LEU A 745 12.76 -38.32 22.85
N ASP A 746 14.07 -38.39 22.66
CA ASP A 746 14.80 -37.60 21.67
C ASP A 746 14.37 -37.98 20.24
N VAL A 747 14.06 -39.26 20.02
CA VAL A 747 13.58 -39.75 18.72
C VAL A 747 12.19 -39.20 18.37
N VAL A 748 11.31 -38.98 19.36
CA VAL A 748 9.97 -38.41 19.10
C VAL A 748 10.09 -36.95 18.67
N SER A 749 10.94 -36.15 19.34
CA SER A 749 11.20 -34.77 18.90
C SER A 749 11.80 -34.72 17.50
N LEU A 750 12.76 -35.61 17.20
CA LEU A 750 13.36 -35.68 15.87
C LEU A 750 12.34 -36.08 14.79
N LEU A 751 11.44 -37.04 15.08
CA LEU A 751 10.37 -37.41 14.16
C LEU A 751 9.43 -36.25 13.85
N ASP A 752 9.04 -35.46 14.85
CA ASP A 752 8.19 -34.29 14.65
C ASP A 752 8.90 -33.21 13.82
N GLU A 753 10.20 -33.01 14.03
CA GLU A 753 11.05 -32.12 13.22
C GLU A 753 11.15 -32.60 11.76
N GLU A 754 11.39 -33.90 11.53
CA GLU A 754 11.46 -34.46 10.17
C GLU A 754 10.13 -34.38 9.43
N LYS A 755 9.00 -34.60 10.12
CA LYS A 755 7.67 -34.41 9.52
C LYS A 755 7.46 -32.98 9.03
N VAL A 756 7.92 -31.99 9.79
CA VAL A 756 7.90 -30.57 9.35
C VAL A 756 8.84 -30.37 8.16
N ARG A 757 10.02 -30.99 8.14
CA ARG A 757 10.98 -30.90 7.03
C ARG A 757 10.45 -31.50 5.73
N VAL A 758 9.72 -32.63 5.79
CA VAL A 758 9.03 -33.22 4.63
C VAL A 758 7.95 -32.29 4.09
N LYS A 759 7.16 -31.65 4.98
CA LYS A 759 6.20 -30.61 4.55
C LYS A 759 6.93 -29.41 3.93
N CYS A 760 8.08 -29.00 4.46
CA CYS A 760 8.89 -27.94 3.87
C CYS A 760 9.33 -28.30 2.45
N LEU A 761 9.84 -29.52 2.22
CA LEU A 761 10.17 -30.02 0.88
C LEU A 761 8.99 -29.95 -0.09
N ALA A 762 7.77 -30.25 0.35
CA ALA A 762 6.59 -30.23 -0.50
C ALA A 762 6.10 -28.81 -0.85
N TYR A 763 6.18 -27.86 0.08
CA TYR A 763 5.56 -26.52 -0.06
C TYR A 763 6.54 -25.36 -0.32
N GLN A 764 7.83 -25.49 0.04
CA GLN A 764 8.85 -24.45 -0.20
C GLN A 764 9.31 -24.36 -1.66
N PHE A 765 9.06 -25.39 -2.46
CA PHE A 765 9.47 -25.43 -3.86
C PHE A 765 8.26 -25.37 -4.78
N SER A 766 8.40 -24.70 -5.91
CA SER A 766 7.38 -24.64 -6.97
C SER A 766 7.71 -25.61 -8.10
N ASN A 767 6.69 -26.09 -8.79
CA ASN A 767 6.79 -26.98 -9.96
C ASN A 767 7.46 -28.33 -9.66
N LEU A 768 7.24 -28.90 -8.48
CA LEU A 768 7.63 -30.28 -8.18
C LEU A 768 6.77 -31.24 -9.01
N ASN A 769 7.40 -32.24 -9.64
CA ASN A 769 6.70 -33.28 -10.37
C ASN A 769 5.88 -34.16 -9.39
N SER A 770 4.78 -34.73 -9.89
CA SER A 770 3.92 -35.64 -9.14
C SER A 770 4.68 -36.87 -8.63
N SER A 771 5.71 -37.35 -9.33
CA SER A 771 6.56 -38.47 -8.86
C SER A 771 7.37 -38.11 -7.60
N LEU A 772 7.95 -36.91 -7.54
CA LEU A 772 8.68 -36.42 -6.37
C LEU A 772 7.72 -36.17 -5.19
N LEU A 773 6.54 -35.60 -5.46
CA LEU A 773 5.50 -35.42 -4.44
C LEU A 773 5.00 -36.76 -3.90
N SER A 774 4.86 -37.78 -4.75
CA SER A 774 4.48 -39.13 -4.35
C SER A 774 5.53 -39.76 -3.41
N MET A 775 6.83 -39.61 -3.73
CA MET A 775 7.92 -40.04 -2.86
C MET A 775 7.92 -39.31 -1.50
N LEU A 776 7.64 -38.01 -1.47
CA LEU A 776 7.53 -37.27 -0.21
C LEU A 776 6.36 -37.73 0.67
N ILE A 777 5.22 -38.13 0.06
CA ILE A 777 4.10 -38.75 0.79
C ILE A 777 4.54 -40.11 1.36
N GLU A 778 5.28 -40.90 0.59
CA GLU A 778 5.82 -42.18 1.05
C GLU A 778 6.80 -42.02 2.22
N ILE A 779 7.70 -41.05 2.17
CA ILE A 779 8.61 -40.70 3.30
C ILE A 779 7.79 -40.31 4.53
N GLY A 780 6.74 -39.49 4.36
CA GLY A 780 5.82 -39.11 5.43
C GLY A 780 5.17 -40.33 6.10
N LEU A 781 4.65 -41.28 5.29
CA LEU A 781 4.07 -42.53 5.78
C LEU A 781 5.08 -43.37 6.59
N HIS A 782 6.34 -43.45 6.16
CA HIS A 782 7.38 -44.15 6.91
C HIS A 782 7.65 -43.50 8.28
N LEU A 783 7.70 -42.17 8.35
CA LEU A 783 7.85 -41.43 9.62
C LEU A 783 6.64 -41.63 10.55
N ASP A 784 5.43 -41.68 9.99
CA ASP A 784 4.21 -41.96 10.74
C ASP A 784 4.19 -43.39 11.31
N ILE A 785 4.60 -44.39 10.53
CA ILE A 785 4.74 -45.78 11.01
C ILE A 785 5.81 -45.87 12.11
N LEU A 786 6.93 -45.16 11.99
CA LEU A 786 7.95 -45.10 13.05
C LEU A 786 7.41 -44.47 14.34
N MET A 787 6.56 -43.43 14.24
CA MET A 787 5.88 -42.85 15.41
C MET A 787 4.93 -43.87 16.06
N ILE A 788 4.18 -44.64 15.26
CA ILE A 788 3.31 -45.72 15.73
C ILE A 788 4.13 -46.82 16.42
N MET A 789 5.28 -47.20 15.87
CA MET A 789 6.19 -48.17 16.50
C MET A 789 6.61 -47.71 17.90
N ILE A 790 6.95 -46.42 18.07
CA ILE A 790 7.32 -45.88 19.39
C ILE A 790 6.12 -45.89 20.34
N ARG A 791 4.92 -45.53 19.88
CA ARG A 791 3.69 -45.59 20.69
C ARG A 791 3.39 -47.03 21.15
N LEU A 792 3.51 -48.01 20.27
CA LEU A 792 3.36 -49.44 20.58
C LEU A 792 4.38 -49.91 21.63
N THR A 793 5.62 -49.42 21.57
CA THR A 793 6.63 -49.75 22.60
C THR A 793 6.37 -49.10 23.96
N LYS A 794 5.75 -47.92 24.01
CA LYS A 794 5.48 -47.18 25.25
C LYS A 794 4.18 -47.62 25.93
N ASN A 795 3.10 -47.79 25.15
CA ASN A 795 1.74 -48.02 25.65
C ASN A 795 1.11 -49.26 24.99
N SER A 796 1.49 -50.45 25.45
CA SER A 796 0.97 -51.72 24.90
C SER A 796 -0.53 -51.95 25.19
N GLU A 797 -1.15 -51.18 26.07
CA GLU A 797 -2.57 -51.33 26.47
C GLU A 797 -3.55 -50.63 25.52
N ASP A 798 -3.08 -49.69 24.69
CA ASP A 798 -3.92 -48.82 23.84
C ASP A 798 -3.96 -49.26 22.36
N TYR A 799 -3.92 -50.57 22.14
CA TYR A 799 -3.72 -51.15 20.82
C TYR A 799 -4.83 -50.80 19.82
N ALA A 800 -6.09 -50.74 20.25
CA ALA A 800 -7.22 -50.45 19.36
C ALA A 800 -7.14 -49.04 18.77
N ASN A 801 -6.86 -48.03 19.61
CA ASN A 801 -6.73 -46.64 19.16
C ASN A 801 -5.51 -46.46 18.24
N ILE A 802 -4.41 -47.18 18.48
CA ILE A 802 -3.22 -47.10 17.63
C ILE A 802 -3.48 -47.67 16.22
N ILE A 803 -4.29 -48.73 16.10
CA ILE A 803 -4.67 -49.29 14.80
C ILE A 803 -5.64 -48.36 14.05
N ASP A 804 -6.59 -47.76 14.76
CA ASP A 804 -7.49 -46.76 14.17
C ASP A 804 -6.71 -45.53 13.67
N ASP A 805 -5.75 -45.01 14.45
CA ASP A 805 -4.83 -43.93 14.05
C ASP A 805 -4.03 -44.32 12.78
N LEU A 806 -3.54 -45.57 12.70
CA LEU A 806 -2.80 -46.07 11.53
C LEU A 806 -3.66 -46.10 10.27
N LEU A 807 -4.91 -46.56 10.38
CA LEU A 807 -5.85 -46.58 9.26
C LEU A 807 -6.25 -45.17 8.82
N GLU A 808 -6.40 -44.24 9.76
CA GLU A 808 -6.65 -42.83 9.45
C GLU A 808 -5.46 -42.22 8.67
N ILE A 809 -4.22 -42.45 9.11
CA ILE A 809 -3.01 -41.99 8.42
C ILE A 809 -2.94 -42.54 6.99
N ILE A 810 -3.23 -43.83 6.81
CA ILE A 810 -3.26 -44.46 5.48
C ILE A 810 -4.34 -43.80 4.61
N SER A 811 -5.55 -43.59 5.14
CA SER A 811 -6.64 -42.93 4.42
C SER A 811 -6.28 -41.50 3.99
N VAL A 812 -5.60 -40.74 4.85
CA VAL A 812 -5.10 -39.39 4.52
C VAL A 812 -4.04 -39.45 3.40
N CYS A 813 -3.14 -40.43 3.43
CA CYS A 813 -2.13 -40.61 2.38
C CYS A 813 -2.78 -41.02 1.05
N GLU A 814 -3.71 -41.98 1.05
CA GLU A 814 -4.48 -42.41 -0.13
C GLU A 814 -5.25 -41.25 -0.76
N LYS A 815 -5.87 -40.39 0.06
CA LYS A 815 -6.52 -39.16 -0.41
C LYS A 815 -5.51 -38.22 -1.09
N ARG A 816 -4.35 -37.97 -0.49
CA ARG A 816 -3.32 -37.10 -1.09
C ARG A 816 -2.74 -37.67 -2.39
N TRP A 817 -2.56 -38.99 -2.49
CA TRP A 817 -2.18 -39.63 -3.75
C TRP A 817 -3.26 -39.52 -4.82
N SER A 818 -4.55 -39.52 -4.45
CA SER A 818 -5.66 -39.34 -5.41
C SER A 818 -5.71 -37.93 -6.03
N GLU A 819 -5.14 -36.93 -5.35
CA GLU A 819 -5.00 -35.55 -5.85
C GLU A 819 -3.82 -35.41 -6.84
N LEU A 820 -2.91 -36.39 -6.90
CA LEU A 820 -1.75 -36.42 -7.79
C LEU A 820 -2.04 -37.19 -9.09
N THR A 821 -1.36 -36.81 -10.17
CA THR A 821 -1.47 -37.49 -11.47
C THR A 821 -0.71 -38.81 -11.55
N SER A 822 0.30 -39.02 -10.71
CA SER A 822 1.10 -40.26 -10.66
C SER A 822 0.68 -41.15 -9.48
N PRO A 823 0.60 -42.49 -9.68
CA PRO A 823 0.24 -43.41 -8.60
C PRO A 823 1.34 -43.52 -7.52
N PRO A 824 1.01 -44.07 -6.34
CA PRO A 824 2.02 -44.46 -5.33
C PRO A 824 2.99 -45.50 -5.89
N THR A 825 4.23 -45.46 -5.40
CA THR A 825 5.30 -46.42 -5.72
C THR A 825 4.86 -47.87 -5.48
N ALA A 826 5.40 -48.83 -6.23
CA ALA A 826 5.08 -50.26 -6.04
C ALA A 826 5.40 -50.74 -4.61
N GLY A 827 6.47 -50.24 -4.00
CA GLY A 827 6.83 -50.44 -2.59
C GLY A 827 5.74 -49.93 -1.63
N ALA A 828 5.36 -48.65 -1.73
CA ALA A 828 4.29 -48.05 -0.93
C ALA A 828 2.94 -48.80 -1.05
N GLN A 829 2.54 -49.17 -2.26
CA GLN A 829 1.29 -49.95 -2.47
C GLN A 829 1.35 -51.31 -1.79
N SER A 830 2.50 -51.99 -1.87
CA SER A 830 2.68 -53.31 -1.27
C SER A 830 2.73 -53.22 0.26
N LEU A 831 3.36 -52.17 0.80
CA LEU A 831 3.37 -51.87 2.23
C LEU A 831 1.94 -51.65 2.77
N ILE A 832 1.16 -50.78 2.12
CA ILE A 832 -0.22 -50.46 2.52
C ILE A 832 -1.11 -51.71 2.46
N ARG A 833 -1.06 -52.47 1.35
CA ARG A 833 -1.83 -53.72 1.23
C ARG A 833 -1.45 -54.73 2.31
N THR A 834 -0.15 -54.93 2.56
CA THR A 834 0.32 -55.86 3.59
C THR A 834 -0.18 -55.46 4.99
N ILE A 835 -0.20 -54.15 5.29
CA ILE A 835 -0.73 -53.62 6.56
C ILE A 835 -2.24 -53.82 6.62
N GLN A 836 -2.99 -53.44 5.58
CA GLN A 836 -4.45 -53.57 5.52
C GLN A 836 -4.89 -55.05 5.62
N ASP A 837 -4.28 -55.95 4.86
CA ASP A 837 -4.58 -57.39 4.88
C ASP A 837 -4.33 -57.99 6.27
N LYS A 838 -3.25 -57.57 6.95
CA LYS A 838 -2.98 -58.00 8.33
C LYS A 838 -3.96 -57.42 9.33
N VAL A 839 -4.32 -56.14 9.21
CA VAL A 839 -5.29 -55.48 10.12
C VAL A 839 -6.69 -56.09 10.00
N THR A 840 -7.09 -56.54 8.80
CA THR A 840 -8.40 -57.20 8.59
C THR A 840 -8.50 -58.62 9.15
N ASN A 841 -7.38 -59.29 9.45
CA ASN A 841 -7.34 -60.72 9.84
C ASN A 841 -6.88 -60.95 11.30
N ILE A 842 -7.02 -59.98 12.21
CA ILE A 842 -6.48 -60.06 13.58
C ILE A 842 -7.39 -60.85 14.53
N ASP A 843 -6.89 -61.98 15.06
CA ASP A 843 -7.50 -62.71 16.20
C ASP A 843 -6.71 -62.58 17.53
N GLU A 844 -5.44 -62.15 17.54
CA GLU A 844 -4.63 -62.04 18.78
C GLU A 844 -3.71 -60.81 18.85
N LYS A 845 -3.52 -60.27 20.06
CA LYS A 845 -2.63 -59.13 20.40
C LYS A 845 -1.12 -59.38 20.13
N ALA A 846 -0.73 -60.59 19.71
CA ALA A 846 0.67 -61.02 19.63
C ALA A 846 1.36 -60.81 18.26
N ASP A 847 0.60 -60.54 17.19
CA ASP A 847 1.13 -60.59 15.81
C ASP A 847 1.62 -59.26 15.23
N VAL A 848 1.23 -58.12 15.82
CA VAL A 848 1.62 -56.78 15.37
C VAL A 848 2.50 -56.13 16.44
N SER A 849 3.79 -56.50 16.43
CA SER A 849 4.81 -55.91 17.31
C SER A 849 5.60 -54.81 16.61
N SER A 850 6.32 -53.98 17.37
CA SER A 850 7.28 -53.03 16.80
C SER A 850 8.30 -53.72 15.88
N ALA A 851 8.70 -54.96 16.19
CA ALA A 851 9.58 -55.77 15.35
C ALA A 851 8.95 -56.18 14.00
N TYR A 852 7.62 -56.33 13.93
CA TYR A 852 6.92 -56.61 12.68
C TYR A 852 6.98 -55.42 11.72
N PHE A 853 6.66 -54.21 12.20
CA PHE A 853 6.77 -52.99 11.40
C PHE A 853 8.22 -52.67 11.02
N GLY A 854 9.19 -52.93 11.91
CA GLY A 854 10.61 -52.77 11.58
C GLY A 854 11.06 -53.67 10.42
N LYS A 855 10.56 -54.92 10.35
CA LYS A 855 10.82 -55.83 9.21
C LYS A 855 10.13 -55.35 7.93
N LEU A 856 8.88 -54.89 8.03
CA LEU A 856 8.16 -54.34 6.88
C LEU A 856 8.86 -53.13 6.25
N LEU A 857 9.27 -52.15 7.07
CA LEU A 857 9.99 -50.96 6.61
C LEU A 857 11.35 -51.30 6.00
N HIS A 858 11.97 -52.42 6.39
CA HIS A 858 13.19 -52.90 5.75
C HIS A 858 12.93 -53.62 4.42
N SER A 859 11.82 -54.36 4.31
CA SER A 859 11.43 -55.06 3.07
C SER A 859 10.89 -54.12 1.98
N TYR A 860 10.26 -53.01 2.38
CA TYR A 860 9.69 -52.01 1.48
C TYR A 860 10.41 -50.67 1.68
N ALA A 861 11.67 -50.58 1.21
CA ALA A 861 12.44 -49.35 1.27
C ALA A 861 11.96 -48.32 0.23
N ILE A 862 12.12 -47.03 0.55
CA ILE A 862 11.73 -45.91 -0.31
C ILE A 862 12.51 -45.95 -1.64
N GLU A 863 11.81 -45.87 -2.78
CA GLU A 863 12.44 -45.81 -4.10
C GLU A 863 12.62 -44.36 -4.57
N ILE A 864 13.83 -44.03 -5.07
CA ILE A 864 14.11 -42.70 -5.66
C ILE A 864 13.75 -42.74 -7.17
N PRO A 865 12.96 -41.78 -7.70
CA PRO A 865 12.56 -41.75 -9.11
C PRO A 865 13.74 -41.76 -10.09
N GLU A 866 13.55 -42.42 -11.23
CA GLU A 866 14.63 -42.66 -12.21
C GLU A 866 15.17 -41.42 -12.91
N SER A 867 14.36 -40.36 -13.03
CA SER A 867 14.80 -39.10 -13.63
C SER A 867 14.29 -37.91 -12.84
N LEU A 868 15.13 -36.88 -12.75
CA LEU A 868 14.77 -35.56 -12.26
C LEU A 868 14.30 -34.74 -13.48
N PRO A 869 12.99 -34.46 -13.65
CA PRO A 869 12.50 -33.72 -14.81
C PRO A 869 12.71 -32.21 -14.65
N ASP A 870 13.01 -31.53 -15.77
CA ASP A 870 13.18 -30.08 -15.94
C ASP A 870 13.79 -29.33 -14.74
N ILE A 871 15.10 -29.51 -14.54
CA ILE A 871 15.91 -28.88 -13.48
C ILE A 871 15.68 -27.36 -13.33
N TYR A 872 15.41 -26.66 -14.43
CA TYR A 872 15.19 -25.21 -14.44
C TYR A 872 13.79 -24.79 -13.96
N MET A 873 12.82 -25.72 -13.93
CA MET A 873 11.45 -25.48 -13.49
C MET A 873 11.33 -25.48 -11.96
N ILE A 874 12.16 -26.29 -11.28
CA ILE A 874 12.17 -26.39 -9.81
C ILE A 874 12.79 -25.12 -9.24
N GLN A 875 11.94 -24.28 -8.64
CA GLN A 875 12.35 -23.02 -8.05
C GLN A 875 12.02 -23.00 -6.56
N CYS A 876 12.94 -22.45 -5.78
CA CYS A 876 12.71 -22.18 -4.37
C CYS A 876 11.79 -20.95 -4.22
N LYS A 877 10.80 -21.04 -3.32
CA LYS A 877 9.98 -19.91 -2.88
C LYS A 877 10.73 -19.15 -1.79
N TRP A 878 11.04 -17.88 -2.03
CA TRP A 878 11.86 -17.09 -1.12
C TRP A 878 11.32 -15.68 -0.97
N ALA A 879 11.73 -15.04 0.12
CA ALA A 879 11.36 -13.69 0.45
C ALA A 879 12.59 -12.89 0.92
N LYS A 880 12.61 -11.59 0.63
CA LYS A 880 13.61 -10.67 1.15
C LYS A 880 12.94 -9.52 1.88
N ILE A 881 13.13 -9.48 3.20
CA ILE A 881 12.65 -8.38 4.05
C ILE A 881 13.50 -7.14 3.74
N THR A 882 12.82 -6.06 3.37
CA THR A 882 13.39 -4.74 3.07
C THR A 882 13.19 -3.75 4.21
N GLU A 883 12.09 -3.87 4.95
CA GLU A 883 11.78 -3.08 6.14
C GLU A 883 11.16 -4.01 7.21
N PRO A 884 11.60 -3.96 8.47
CA PRO A 884 12.69 -3.14 9.00
C PRO A 884 14.08 -3.66 8.58
N GLU A 885 15.10 -2.81 8.64
CA GLU A 885 16.49 -3.19 8.34
C GLU A 885 17.04 -4.11 9.44
N LYS A 886 17.66 -5.24 9.05
CA LYS A 886 18.04 -6.33 9.98
C LYS A 886 18.89 -5.84 11.17
N GLU A 887 19.88 -4.98 10.92
CA GLU A 887 20.79 -4.47 11.94
C GLU A 887 20.08 -3.48 12.88
N PHE A 888 19.33 -2.53 12.31
CA PHE A 888 18.61 -1.51 13.08
C PHE A 888 17.51 -2.10 13.97
N ALA A 889 16.81 -3.13 13.47
CA ALA A 889 15.73 -3.80 14.22
C ALA A 889 16.22 -4.54 15.47
N ALA A 890 17.46 -5.05 15.43
CA ALA A 890 18.07 -5.78 16.55
C ALA A 890 18.64 -4.84 17.63
N GLU A 891 19.14 -3.66 17.22
CA GLU A 891 19.73 -2.68 18.14
C GLU A 891 18.70 -1.77 18.81
N SER A 892 17.68 -1.32 18.07
CA SER A 892 16.69 -0.36 18.56
C SER A 892 15.51 -1.04 19.27
N ALA A 893 15.38 -0.82 20.58
CA ALA A 893 14.28 -1.39 21.36
C ALA A 893 12.96 -0.61 21.13
N MET A 894 11.97 -1.27 20.53
CA MET A 894 10.60 -0.73 20.42
C MET A 894 9.89 -0.79 21.77
N ARG A 895 9.65 0.38 22.36
CA ARG A 895 8.94 0.54 23.63
C ARG A 895 7.45 0.75 23.39
N PHE A 896 6.60 -0.04 24.04
CA PHE A 896 5.15 0.11 24.00
C PHE A 896 4.53 -0.33 25.32
N THR A 897 3.28 0.06 25.60
CA THR A 897 2.61 -0.33 26.85
C THR A 897 2.06 -1.75 26.74
N SER A 898 2.35 -2.61 27.73
CA SER A 898 1.81 -3.96 27.82
C SER A 898 0.27 -3.95 27.77
N GLY A 899 -0.33 -4.85 27.01
CA GLY A 899 -1.78 -4.91 26.79
C GLY A 899 -2.31 -3.97 25.70
N LEU A 900 -1.48 -3.07 25.13
CA LEU A 900 -1.82 -2.31 23.93
C LEU A 900 -1.06 -2.85 22.71
N PRO A 901 -1.74 -3.12 21.58
CA PRO A 901 -1.08 -3.56 20.35
C PRO A 901 -0.19 -2.45 19.78
N ILE A 902 1.02 -2.81 19.36
CA ILE A 902 1.88 -1.96 18.53
C ILE A 902 1.91 -2.49 17.09
N ALA A 903 1.92 -1.59 16.10
CA ALA A 903 2.02 -1.95 14.70
C ALA A 903 3.46 -1.73 14.21
N LEU A 904 4.08 -2.80 13.72
CA LEU A 904 5.38 -2.77 13.04
C LEU A 904 5.17 -2.80 11.52
N SER A 905 5.75 -1.86 10.79
CA SER A 905 5.77 -1.90 9.33
C SER A 905 6.70 -3.02 8.86
N LEU A 906 6.19 -3.90 8.00
CA LEU A 906 6.95 -4.96 7.34
C LEU A 906 6.80 -4.82 5.83
N ALA A 907 7.92 -4.65 5.13
CA ALA A 907 7.97 -4.65 3.68
C ALA A 907 8.90 -5.77 3.18
N ALA A 908 8.42 -6.65 2.29
CA ALA A 908 9.20 -7.76 1.77
C ALA A 908 8.96 -8.01 0.26
N ASP A 909 10.03 -8.31 -0.46
CA ASP A 909 9.97 -8.79 -1.84
C ASP A 909 9.71 -10.31 -1.83
N LEU A 910 8.63 -10.77 -2.45
CA LEU A 910 8.22 -12.18 -2.56
C LEU A 910 8.45 -12.71 -3.98
N HIS A 911 9.07 -13.89 -4.09
CA HIS A 911 9.50 -14.47 -5.35
C HIS A 911 9.02 -15.92 -5.52
N ASN A 912 8.52 -16.27 -6.71
CA ASN A 912 8.07 -17.61 -7.11
C ASN A 912 6.82 -18.14 -6.33
N LEU A 913 5.98 -17.23 -5.80
CA LEU A 913 4.71 -17.59 -5.16
C LEU A 913 3.54 -17.56 -6.14
N THR A 914 2.66 -18.56 -6.05
CA THR A 914 1.37 -18.63 -6.76
C THR A 914 0.28 -17.78 -6.06
N GLU A 915 -0.90 -17.65 -6.67
CA GLU A 915 -2.04 -16.97 -6.02
C GLU A 915 -2.57 -17.72 -4.80
N GLU A 916 -2.55 -19.06 -4.85
CA GLU A 916 -2.92 -19.91 -3.71
C GLU A 916 -1.94 -19.72 -2.55
N ASP A 917 -0.63 -19.68 -2.82
CA ASP A 917 0.41 -19.41 -1.82
C ASP A 917 0.21 -18.05 -1.12
N VAL A 918 -0.21 -17.02 -1.86
CA VAL A 918 -0.49 -15.70 -1.27
C VAL A 918 -1.69 -15.74 -0.31
N SER A 919 -2.65 -16.63 -0.54
CA SER A 919 -3.79 -16.81 0.36
C SER A 919 -3.41 -17.53 1.66
N THR A 920 -2.41 -18.43 1.62
CA THR A 920 -1.90 -19.22 2.74
C THR A 920 -0.73 -18.56 3.48
N LEU A 921 -0.15 -17.49 2.92
CA LEU A 921 0.95 -16.76 3.54
C LEU A 921 0.56 -16.14 4.90
N ARG A 922 1.41 -16.36 5.90
CA ARG A 922 1.32 -15.80 7.26
C ARG A 922 2.67 -15.23 7.67
N ILE A 923 2.64 -14.31 8.62
CA ILE A 923 3.84 -13.81 9.31
C ILE A 923 3.78 -14.40 10.71
N GLN A 924 4.71 -15.30 11.00
CA GLN A 924 4.90 -15.89 12.31
C GLN A 924 5.72 -14.94 13.17
N VAL A 925 5.27 -14.72 14.41
CA VAL A 925 5.99 -13.97 15.43
C VAL A 925 6.21 -14.87 16.61
N ASP A 926 7.47 -15.19 16.90
CA ASP A 926 7.89 -15.94 18.08
C ASP A 926 8.39 -14.98 19.15
N TYR A 927 7.73 -15.00 20.30
CA TYR A 927 8.08 -14.17 21.44
C TYR A 927 9.09 -14.89 22.36
N PRO A 928 9.84 -14.14 23.19
CA PRO A 928 10.78 -14.70 24.16
C PRO A 928 10.16 -15.66 25.19
N ASP A 929 8.86 -15.54 25.45
CA ASP A 929 8.11 -16.42 26.35
C ASP A 929 7.68 -17.74 25.68
N GLN A 930 8.23 -18.03 24.49
CA GLN A 930 7.91 -19.16 23.63
C GLN A 930 6.47 -19.14 23.08
N SER A 931 5.72 -18.05 23.30
CA SER A 931 4.43 -17.88 22.65
C SER A 931 4.62 -17.54 21.16
N ARG A 932 3.71 -18.06 20.33
CA ARG A 932 3.73 -17.85 18.87
C ARG A 932 2.43 -17.19 18.43
N SER A 933 2.53 -16.25 17.49
CA SER A 933 1.35 -15.63 16.88
C SER A 933 1.48 -15.58 15.36
N PHE A 934 0.35 -15.68 14.66
CA PHE A 934 0.30 -15.63 13.20
C PHE A 934 -0.50 -14.43 12.73
N HIS A 935 0.11 -13.61 11.87
CA HIS A 935 -0.53 -12.47 11.24
C HIS A 935 -0.81 -12.76 9.77
N ARG A 936 -2.06 -12.59 9.33
CA ARG A 936 -2.48 -12.75 7.93
C ARG A 936 -2.49 -11.39 7.22
N PRO A 937 -1.64 -11.17 6.20
CA PRO A 937 -1.72 -9.95 5.38
C PRO A 937 -3.03 -9.83 4.62
N ARG A 938 -3.43 -8.59 4.31
CA ARG A 938 -4.64 -8.33 3.50
C ARG A 938 -4.32 -8.46 2.03
N GLN A 939 -5.32 -8.75 1.20
CA GLN A 939 -5.12 -8.80 -0.25
C GLN A 939 -4.70 -7.44 -0.84
N THR A 940 -5.06 -6.33 -0.19
CA THR A 940 -4.62 -4.97 -0.56
C THR A 940 -3.16 -4.67 -0.24
N ASP A 941 -2.52 -5.49 0.60
CA ASP A 941 -1.13 -5.28 1.04
C ASP A 941 -0.12 -5.84 0.01
N PHE A 942 -0.60 -6.59 -0.99
CA PHE A 942 0.20 -7.17 -2.06
C PHE A 942 0.14 -6.28 -3.31
N THR A 943 1.30 -5.94 -3.85
CA THR A 943 1.42 -5.22 -5.12
C THR A 943 2.25 -6.07 -6.10
N SER A 944 1.69 -6.36 -7.26
CA SER A 944 2.38 -7.16 -8.29
C SER A 944 3.26 -6.26 -9.16
N ILE A 945 4.56 -6.56 -9.21
CA ILE A 945 5.54 -5.85 -10.04
C ILE A 945 6.22 -6.90 -10.91
N SER A 946 5.79 -7.01 -12.18
CA SER A 946 6.24 -8.00 -13.16
C SER A 946 6.27 -9.45 -12.62
N ASN A 947 7.44 -9.95 -12.22
CA ASN A 947 7.70 -11.32 -11.76
C ASN A 947 7.89 -11.42 -10.23
N LYS A 948 7.70 -10.32 -9.50
CA LYS A 948 7.78 -10.29 -8.03
C LYS A 948 6.52 -9.67 -7.43
N ARG A 949 6.18 -10.08 -6.21
CA ARG A 949 5.11 -9.48 -5.43
C ARG A 949 5.74 -8.74 -4.26
N LEU A 950 5.44 -7.45 -4.13
CA LEU A 950 5.86 -6.66 -2.98
C LEU A 950 4.75 -6.74 -1.92
N LEU A 951 5.11 -7.21 -0.73
CA LEU A 951 4.27 -7.23 0.45
C LEU A 951 4.58 -6.00 1.29
N THR A 952 3.60 -5.15 1.56
CA THR A 952 3.69 -4.03 2.50
C THR A 952 2.55 -4.12 3.50
N THR A 953 2.82 -4.58 4.71
CA THR A 953 1.80 -4.79 5.75
C THR A 953 2.25 -4.25 7.10
N LYS A 954 1.29 -4.10 8.01
CA LYS A 954 1.56 -3.70 9.40
C LYS A 954 1.30 -4.89 10.30
N VAL A 955 2.36 -5.46 10.86
CA VAL A 955 2.30 -6.59 11.78
C VAL A 955 1.95 -6.07 13.16
N ILE A 956 0.86 -6.59 13.73
CA ILE A 956 0.42 -6.22 15.07
C ILE A 956 1.14 -7.12 16.08
N LEU A 957 1.90 -6.51 16.99
CA LEU A 957 2.58 -7.18 18.09
C LEU A 957 1.81 -6.89 19.38
N THR A 958 1.52 -7.93 20.16
CA THR A 958 0.76 -7.85 21.41
C THR A 958 1.38 -8.74 22.46
N THR A 959 1.72 -8.16 23.61
CA THR A 959 2.09 -8.91 24.80
C THR A 959 1.17 -8.47 25.95
N ASN A 960 0.62 -9.45 26.68
CA ASN A 960 -0.23 -9.18 27.84
C ASN A 960 0.60 -8.90 29.10
N THR A 961 1.87 -9.31 29.09
CA THR A 961 2.82 -9.13 30.18
C THR A 961 3.81 -8.01 29.85
N PHE A 962 4.28 -7.32 30.90
CA PHE A 962 5.40 -6.39 30.81
C PHE A 962 6.71 -7.15 30.96
N TRP A 963 7.79 -6.64 30.37
CA TRP A 963 9.14 -7.22 30.48
C TRP A 963 10.04 -6.24 31.23
N ALA A 964 10.89 -6.76 32.11
CA ALA A 964 11.84 -5.94 32.88
C ALA A 964 12.96 -5.37 31.99
N GLU A 965 13.35 -6.13 30.97
CA GLU A 965 14.33 -5.74 29.97
C GLU A 965 13.77 -5.94 28.56
N SER A 966 14.36 -5.23 27.60
CA SER A 966 14.06 -5.46 26.19
C SER A 966 14.57 -6.83 25.74
N ALA A 967 13.76 -7.59 25.02
CA ALA A 967 14.12 -8.92 24.52
C ALA A 967 13.86 -9.04 23.01
N LEU A 968 14.48 -10.02 22.37
CA LEU A 968 14.39 -10.24 20.93
C LEU A 968 13.20 -11.14 20.61
N ALA A 969 12.26 -10.62 19.81
CA ALA A 969 11.22 -11.42 19.17
C ALA A 969 11.64 -11.71 17.72
N SER A 970 11.27 -12.87 17.21
CA SER A 970 11.64 -13.28 15.86
C SER A 970 10.42 -13.26 14.95
N LEU A 971 10.56 -12.63 13.77
CA LEU A 971 9.51 -12.56 12.76
C LEU A 971 9.94 -13.36 11.54
N THR A 972 9.13 -14.33 11.15
CA THR A 972 9.41 -15.25 10.03
C THR A 972 8.24 -15.24 9.05
N ILE A 973 8.53 -15.15 7.74
CA ILE A 973 7.50 -15.27 6.71
C ILE A 973 7.28 -16.75 6.40
N VAL A 974 6.05 -17.23 6.56
CA VAL A 974 5.70 -18.67 6.46
C VAL A 974 4.47 -18.90 5.57
N LEU A 975 4.38 -20.08 4.98
CA LEU A 975 3.18 -20.63 4.35
C LEU A 975 2.51 -21.62 5.30
N THR A 976 1.19 -21.75 5.26
CA THR A 976 0.46 -22.77 6.02
C THR A 976 0.14 -23.97 5.15
N ALA A 977 0.60 -25.17 5.54
CA ALA A 977 0.50 -26.40 4.75
C ALA A 977 -0.83 -27.17 4.87
N ASP A 978 -1.58 -27.00 5.98
CA ASP A 978 -2.78 -27.79 6.28
C ASP A 978 -4.05 -26.93 6.31
N SER A 979 -5.22 -27.52 6.04
CA SER A 979 -6.54 -26.88 6.20
C SER A 979 -6.80 -26.37 7.62
N ASP A 980 -6.14 -26.98 8.60
CA ASP A 980 -6.21 -26.62 10.02
C ASP A 980 -5.29 -25.44 10.38
N GLY A 981 -4.42 -25.00 9.46
CA GLY A 981 -3.64 -23.77 9.57
C GLY A 981 -2.48 -23.77 10.57
N ASN A 982 -2.12 -24.92 11.14
CA ASN A 982 -1.20 -25.00 12.28
C ASN A 982 0.27 -25.31 11.96
N THR A 983 0.60 -25.88 10.79
CA THR A 983 2.01 -26.19 10.45
C THR A 983 2.64 -25.06 9.62
N PRO A 984 3.59 -24.28 10.17
CA PRO A 984 4.26 -23.22 9.42
C PRO A 984 5.41 -23.77 8.58
N VAL A 985 5.44 -23.39 7.30
CA VAL A 985 6.53 -23.68 6.36
C VAL A 985 7.26 -22.37 6.06
N PRO A 986 8.49 -22.15 6.57
CA PRO A 986 9.19 -20.90 6.36
C PRO A 986 9.61 -20.72 4.90
N LEU A 987 9.53 -19.50 4.37
CA LEU A 987 10.13 -19.15 3.09
C LEU A 987 11.64 -18.99 3.25
N CYS A 988 12.42 -19.32 2.22
CA CYS A 988 13.88 -19.10 2.25
C CYS A 988 14.22 -17.61 2.16
N GLN A 989 15.38 -17.21 2.69
CA GLN A 989 15.85 -15.81 2.62
C GLN A 989 16.37 -15.44 1.22
N SER A 990 16.88 -16.42 0.47
CA SER A 990 17.45 -16.20 -0.86
C SER A 990 17.37 -17.50 -1.67
N PRO A 991 17.48 -17.46 -3.01
CA PRO A 991 17.42 -18.68 -3.81
C PRO A 991 18.61 -19.64 -3.56
N SER A 992 19.72 -19.13 -3.02
CA SER A 992 20.96 -19.88 -2.75
C SER A 992 21.15 -20.23 -1.27
N SER A 993 20.22 -19.87 -0.40
CA SER A 993 20.29 -20.18 1.04
C SER A 993 19.02 -20.90 1.48
N GLN A 994 19.18 -21.95 2.28
CA GLN A 994 18.07 -22.68 2.92
C GLN A 994 17.62 -22.02 4.22
N GLU A 995 18.31 -20.97 4.69
CA GLU A 995 17.92 -20.27 5.91
C GLU A 995 16.53 -19.63 5.78
N PRO A 996 15.70 -19.70 6.84
CA PRO A 996 14.38 -19.08 6.83
C PRO A 996 14.50 -17.56 6.72
N CYS A 997 13.55 -16.94 6.01
CA CYS A 997 13.42 -15.49 5.92
C CYS A 997 12.92 -14.94 7.26
N GLN A 998 13.87 -14.71 8.17
CA GLN A 998 13.64 -14.29 9.54
C GLN A 998 14.34 -12.95 9.84
N ILE A 999 13.69 -12.13 10.68
CA ILE A 999 14.26 -10.92 11.25
C ILE A 999 14.04 -10.90 12.76
N GLN A 1000 15.07 -10.46 13.50
CA GLN A 1000 14.98 -10.29 14.94
C GLN A 1000 14.67 -8.83 15.28
N VAL A 1001 13.66 -8.61 16.09
CA VAL A 1001 13.17 -7.29 16.48
C VAL A 1001 13.22 -7.18 17.99
N ARG A 1002 13.83 -6.10 18.49
CA ARG A 1002 13.96 -5.87 19.93
C ARG A 1002 12.71 -5.19 20.49
N LEU A 1003 11.96 -5.88 21.35
CA LEU A 1003 10.71 -5.42 21.94
C LEU A 1003 10.87 -5.10 23.43
N HIS A 1004 10.17 -4.08 23.91
CA HIS A 1004 10.15 -3.70 25.33
C HIS A 1004 8.73 -3.27 25.77
N PRO A 1005 7.88 -4.22 26.17
CA PRO A 1005 6.56 -3.94 26.72
C PRO A 1005 6.66 -3.42 28.16
N MET A 1006 6.24 -2.17 28.36
CA MET A 1006 6.30 -1.43 29.62
C MET A 1006 4.98 -1.48 30.39
N TYR A 1007 5.05 -1.45 31.72
CA TYR A 1007 3.87 -1.35 32.57
C TYR A 1007 3.11 -0.03 32.37
N ARG A 1008 1.78 -0.06 32.48
CA ARG A 1008 0.92 1.11 32.42
C ARG A 1008 0.98 1.85 33.76
N THR A 1009 1.76 2.92 33.86
CA THR A 1009 1.64 3.85 35.00
C THR A 1009 0.27 4.52 34.94
N THR A 1010 -0.72 4.01 35.68
CA THR A 1010 -1.98 4.70 35.92
C THR A 1010 -1.77 5.77 36.97
N GLU A 1011 -1.92 7.04 36.60
CA GLU A 1011 -1.84 8.22 37.49
C GLU A 1011 -2.95 8.31 38.56
N SER A 1012 -3.65 7.22 38.89
CA SER A 1012 -4.83 7.24 39.77
C SER A 1012 -4.69 6.51 41.11
N GLN A 1013 -3.46 6.23 41.57
CA GLN A 1013 -3.20 5.77 42.93
C GLN A 1013 -1.97 6.42 43.53
N ILE A 1014 -2.01 7.75 43.65
CA ILE A 1014 -1.26 8.46 44.71
C ILE A 1014 -2.32 9.18 45.54
N SER A 1015 -3.04 8.40 46.36
CA SER A 1015 -3.80 8.95 47.47
C SER A 1015 -3.06 8.62 48.77
N VAL A 1016 -2.65 9.71 49.40
CA VAL A 1016 -2.31 9.92 50.81
C VAL A 1016 -2.55 8.71 51.74
N GLY A 1017 -1.47 8.28 52.40
CA GLY A 1017 -1.54 7.68 53.73
C GLY A 1017 -1.36 6.17 53.79
N GLN A 1018 -0.10 5.74 53.94
CA GLN A 1018 0.37 4.85 55.01
C GLN A 1018 1.83 4.48 54.73
N THR A 1019 2.72 4.86 55.65
CA THR A 1019 4.12 4.43 55.67
C THR A 1019 4.21 2.99 56.17
N PRO A 1020 4.72 2.01 55.39
CA PRO A 1020 5.21 0.75 55.93
C PRO A 1020 6.61 1.00 56.49
N LYS A 1021 6.80 0.67 57.77
CA LYS A 1021 8.00 0.97 58.55
C LYS A 1021 9.21 0.05 58.32
N ASP A 1022 9.15 -0.93 57.41
CA ASP A 1022 10.22 -1.90 57.24
C ASP A 1022 10.62 -2.09 55.76
N ALA A 1023 11.18 -1.04 55.15
CA ALA A 1023 11.92 -1.15 53.90
C ALA A 1023 13.32 -0.52 54.10
N PRO A 1024 14.41 -1.22 53.75
CA PRO A 1024 15.76 -0.71 53.97
C PRO A 1024 15.96 0.56 53.14
N ASN A 1025 16.49 1.60 53.79
CA ASN A 1025 16.94 2.89 53.23
C ASN A 1025 17.04 2.94 51.70
N ILE A 1026 15.97 3.40 51.03
CA ILE A 1026 15.98 3.75 49.59
C ILE A 1026 16.61 5.14 49.39
N ASN A 1027 17.78 5.36 49.98
CA ASN A 1027 18.64 6.52 49.73
C ASN A 1027 20.04 6.11 49.27
N SER A 1028 20.32 4.82 49.10
CA SER A 1028 21.60 4.31 48.59
C SER A 1028 21.51 3.57 47.24
N LEU A 1029 20.32 3.37 46.66
CA LEU A 1029 20.14 2.56 45.45
C LEU A 1029 19.70 3.31 44.18
N SER A 1030 19.34 4.60 44.26
CA SER A 1030 18.88 5.36 43.08
C SER A 1030 19.97 6.11 42.31
N ARG A 1031 21.26 5.92 42.65
CA ARG A 1031 22.38 6.57 41.95
C ARG A 1031 23.37 5.63 41.26
N CYS A 1032 23.27 4.31 41.43
CA CYS A 1032 24.32 3.37 41.01
C CYS A 1032 23.97 2.34 39.92
N TYR A 1033 22.73 2.27 39.39
CA TYR A 1033 22.40 1.23 38.39
C TYR A 1033 21.94 1.70 36.99
N ILE A 1034 21.84 3.01 36.72
CA ILE A 1034 21.50 3.52 35.36
C ILE A 1034 22.75 4.00 34.56
N LEU A 1035 23.94 4.03 35.17
CA LEU A 1035 25.16 4.55 34.52
C LEU A 1035 26.17 3.50 34.04
N LYS A 1036 25.87 2.20 34.15
CA LYS A 1036 26.72 1.17 33.54
C LYS A 1036 26.28 0.88 32.12
N ARG A 1037 27.03 1.46 31.15
CA ARG A 1037 26.96 1.31 29.68
C ARG A 1037 26.01 2.24 28.93
N LEU A 1038 26.13 3.54 29.14
CA LEU A 1038 25.78 4.50 28.09
C LEU A 1038 27.06 5.14 27.55
N THR A 1039 27.31 4.98 26.25
CA THR A 1039 28.38 5.66 25.54
C THR A 1039 28.11 7.17 25.54
N MET A 1040 29.07 7.98 25.99
CA MET A 1040 28.96 9.44 25.88
C MET A 1040 29.04 9.85 24.41
N ASN A 1041 28.01 10.53 23.91
CA ASN A 1041 27.95 11.12 22.57
C ASN A 1041 27.79 12.66 22.68
N PRO A 1042 28.10 13.43 21.61
CA PRO A 1042 28.06 14.90 21.65
C PRO A 1042 26.69 15.46 22.09
N GLU A 1043 25.60 14.90 21.58
CA GLU A 1043 24.23 15.33 21.91
C GLU A 1043 23.91 15.18 23.40
N ARG A 1044 24.41 14.12 24.05
CA ARG A 1044 24.25 13.93 25.48
C ARG A 1044 25.14 14.88 26.29
N CYS A 1045 26.31 15.24 25.78
CA CYS A 1045 27.16 16.24 26.43
C CYS A 1045 26.46 17.60 26.44
N ASP A 1046 25.84 18.00 25.32
CA ASP A 1046 25.00 19.19 25.21
C ASP A 1046 23.78 19.11 26.16
N PHE A 1047 23.08 17.97 26.19
CA PHE A 1047 21.93 17.77 27.08
C PHE A 1047 22.31 17.94 28.55
N LEU A 1048 23.42 17.33 28.98
CA LEU A 1048 23.93 17.44 30.35
C LEU A 1048 24.46 18.84 30.67
N ALA A 1049 24.95 19.58 29.67
CA ALA A 1049 25.32 20.97 29.84
C ALA A 1049 24.10 21.89 29.99
N GLY A 1050 22.92 21.45 29.54
CA GLY A 1050 21.67 22.18 29.72
C GLY A 1050 21.30 22.44 31.19
N ASP A 1051 21.74 21.60 32.12
CA ASP A 1051 21.49 21.75 33.56
C ASP A 1051 22.45 22.74 34.25
N GLU A 1052 23.50 23.22 33.56
CA GLU A 1052 24.40 24.23 34.11
C GLU A 1052 23.66 25.56 34.28
N LEU A 1053 24.01 26.30 35.33
CA LEU A 1053 23.35 27.56 35.68
C LEU A 1053 23.97 28.73 34.90
N ILE A 1054 23.11 29.55 34.29
CA ILE A 1054 23.47 30.76 33.56
C ILE A 1054 22.62 31.96 34.01
N LYS A 1055 23.20 33.15 33.90
CA LYS A 1055 22.54 34.41 34.24
C LYS A 1055 21.73 34.91 33.05
N ILE A 1056 20.47 35.29 33.28
CA ILE A 1056 19.59 35.90 32.29
C ILE A 1056 19.04 37.23 32.80
N ILE A 1057 18.64 38.12 31.88
CA ILE A 1057 17.86 39.32 32.17
C ILE A 1057 16.45 39.09 31.56
N PRO A 1058 15.45 38.73 32.37
CA PRO A 1058 14.08 38.52 31.90
C PRO A 1058 13.46 39.85 31.45
N ARG A 1059 12.60 39.80 30.44
CA ARG A 1059 11.89 40.97 29.87
C ARG A 1059 10.46 41.11 30.40
N TYR A 1060 10.02 40.19 31.25
CA TYR A 1060 8.68 40.14 31.81
C TYR A 1060 8.72 39.63 33.25
N ASN A 1061 7.70 39.97 34.03
CA ASN A 1061 7.54 39.44 35.37
C ASN A 1061 6.92 38.04 35.32
N MET A 1062 7.52 37.08 36.00
CA MET A 1062 7.02 35.71 36.11
C MET A 1062 6.87 35.33 37.58
N VAL A 1063 5.67 34.87 37.95
CA VAL A 1063 5.40 34.35 39.30
C VAL A 1063 5.84 32.89 39.38
N ASN A 1064 6.33 32.47 40.55
CA ASN A 1064 6.85 31.14 40.90
C ASN A 1064 6.45 30.00 39.97
N LEU A 1065 7.44 29.37 39.33
CA LEU A 1065 7.24 28.21 38.47
C LEU A 1065 7.69 26.94 39.21
N ARG A 1066 6.72 26.11 39.61
CA ARG A 1066 7.00 24.82 40.25
C ARG A 1066 7.20 23.73 39.20
N LEU A 1067 8.40 23.16 39.11
CA LEU A 1067 8.73 22.08 38.18
C LEU A 1067 9.26 20.86 38.92
N VAL A 1068 9.14 19.69 38.27
CA VAL A 1068 9.64 18.40 38.78
C VAL A 1068 11.15 18.45 39.10
N CYS A 1069 11.90 19.31 38.39
CA CYS A 1069 13.35 19.48 38.55
C CYS A 1069 13.76 20.67 39.44
N GLY A 1070 12.83 21.31 40.15
CA GLY A 1070 13.08 22.43 41.05
C GLY A 1070 12.07 23.56 40.90
N ASP A 1071 11.83 24.29 41.99
CA ASP A 1071 10.99 25.49 41.99
C ASP A 1071 11.85 26.72 41.64
N PHE A 1072 11.39 27.53 40.67
CA PHE A 1072 12.03 28.79 40.32
C PHE A 1072 11.30 29.95 40.98
N GLU A 1073 12.05 30.75 41.76
CA GLU A 1073 11.55 31.95 42.44
C GLU A 1073 11.06 33.03 41.46
N ASN A 1074 10.27 33.99 41.96
CA ASN A 1074 9.71 35.09 41.16
C ASN A 1074 10.80 35.83 40.36
N MET A 1075 10.62 35.92 39.04
CA MET A 1075 11.50 36.68 38.15
C MET A 1075 10.89 38.04 37.85
N GLU A 1076 11.64 39.13 38.07
CA GLU A 1076 11.22 40.50 37.75
C GLU A 1076 11.94 41.02 36.51
N ALA A 1077 11.20 41.66 35.62
CA ALA A 1077 11.70 42.21 34.36
C ALA A 1077 12.85 43.19 34.63
N GLY A 1078 13.98 42.98 33.94
CA GLY A 1078 15.18 43.80 34.08
C GLY A 1078 16.10 43.41 35.24
N ILE A 1079 15.66 42.56 36.17
CA ILE A 1079 16.51 42.08 37.28
C ILE A 1079 17.23 40.79 36.85
N PRO A 1080 18.57 40.73 36.88
CA PRO A 1080 19.27 39.52 36.49
C PRO A 1080 18.98 38.33 37.41
N THR A 1081 18.60 37.19 36.85
CA THR A 1081 18.27 35.95 37.57
C THR A 1081 19.12 34.79 37.05
N ILE A 1082 19.41 33.82 37.92
CA ILE A 1082 20.17 32.62 37.56
C ILE A 1082 19.19 31.47 37.30
N VAL A 1083 19.29 30.85 36.12
CA VAL A 1083 18.46 29.72 35.72
C VAL A 1083 19.31 28.67 34.97
N PRO A 1084 18.88 27.40 34.88
CA PRO A 1084 19.52 26.43 34.01
C PRO A 1084 19.51 26.87 32.54
N ILE A 1085 20.56 26.51 31.79
CA ILE A 1085 20.72 26.84 30.38
C ILE A 1085 19.53 26.37 29.55
N TRP A 1086 18.98 25.17 29.81
CA TRP A 1086 17.81 24.68 29.06
C TRP A 1086 16.59 25.60 29.23
N PHE A 1087 16.42 26.19 30.43
CA PHE A 1087 15.33 27.11 30.72
C PHE A 1087 15.60 28.49 30.13
N ALA A 1088 16.85 28.97 30.21
CA ALA A 1088 17.29 30.20 29.55
C ALA A 1088 17.03 30.17 28.03
N VAL A 1089 17.37 29.06 27.36
CA VAL A 1089 17.14 28.85 25.92
C VAL A 1089 15.65 28.85 25.59
N LEU A 1090 14.81 28.21 26.42
CA LEU A 1090 13.35 28.21 26.23
C LEU A 1090 12.77 29.63 26.29
N LEU A 1091 13.20 30.44 27.26
CA LEU A 1091 12.79 31.84 27.40
C LEU A 1091 13.34 32.69 26.26
N LYS A 1092 14.56 32.45 25.79
CA LYS A 1092 15.17 33.15 24.65
C LYS A 1092 14.42 32.88 23.35
N LYS A 1093 14.02 31.63 23.08
CA LYS A 1093 13.18 31.26 21.91
C LYS A 1093 11.81 31.96 21.89
N ARG A 1094 11.32 32.38 23.06
CA ARG A 1094 10.08 33.16 23.20
C ARG A 1094 10.32 34.67 23.22
N HIS A 1095 11.56 35.12 22.98
CA HIS A 1095 12.00 36.51 23.09
C HIS A 1095 11.73 37.15 24.47
N GLN A 1096 11.69 36.32 25.52
CA GLN A 1096 11.28 36.68 26.87
C GLN A 1096 12.44 36.96 27.83
N CYS A 1097 13.68 36.71 27.43
CA CYS A 1097 14.88 37.07 28.18
C CYS A 1097 16.04 37.45 27.25
N GLN A 1098 17.06 38.10 27.81
CA GLN A 1098 18.39 38.24 27.24
C GLN A 1098 19.34 37.35 28.04
N ILE A 1099 20.11 36.51 27.37
CA ILE A 1099 21.09 35.65 28.04
C ILE A 1099 22.37 36.45 28.27
N VAL A 1100 22.91 36.42 29.48
CA VAL A 1100 24.19 37.07 29.79
C VAL A 1100 25.30 36.05 29.56
N PRO A 1101 26.21 36.25 28.60
CA PRO A 1101 27.28 35.30 28.33
C PRO A 1101 28.21 35.16 29.55
N PRO A 1102 28.74 33.96 29.83
CA PRO A 1102 29.72 33.77 30.90
C PRO A 1102 30.98 34.62 30.68
N ALA A 1103 31.62 35.07 31.76
CA ALA A 1103 32.78 35.97 31.68
C ALA A 1103 33.98 35.39 30.87
N TRP A 1104 34.11 34.06 30.85
CA TRP A 1104 35.14 33.36 30.06
C TRP A 1104 34.83 33.33 28.56
N LEU A 1105 33.59 33.59 28.13
CA LEU A 1105 33.16 33.64 26.73
C LEU A 1105 33.35 35.07 26.18
N SER A 1106 34.58 35.60 26.33
CA SER A 1106 35.01 36.90 25.82
C SER A 1106 36.24 36.72 24.92
N VAL A 1107 36.46 37.67 23.99
CA VAL A 1107 37.54 37.57 23.00
C VAL A 1107 38.91 37.61 23.69
N GLU A 1108 39.05 38.45 24.72
CA GLU A 1108 40.28 38.60 25.50
C GLU A 1108 40.64 37.31 26.25
N GLU A 1109 39.68 36.70 26.94
CA GLU A 1109 39.94 35.52 27.75
C GLU A 1109 40.12 34.25 26.89
N LEU A 1110 39.38 34.09 25.80
CA LEU A 1110 39.61 32.95 24.89
C LEU A 1110 40.97 33.03 24.19
N LYS A 1111 41.43 34.23 23.79
CA LYS A 1111 42.81 34.41 23.28
C LYS A 1111 43.84 33.98 24.32
N ARG A 1112 43.64 34.37 25.58
CA ARG A 1112 44.50 33.96 26.69
C ARG A 1112 44.51 32.44 26.86
N LEU A 1113 43.33 31.78 26.82
CA LEU A 1113 43.22 30.33 26.93
C LEU A 1113 43.91 29.60 25.77
N VAL A 1114 43.83 30.12 24.54
CA VAL A 1114 44.55 29.55 23.38
C VAL A 1114 46.06 29.67 23.55
N VAL A 1115 46.58 30.79 24.06
CA VAL A 1115 48.02 30.96 24.35
C VAL A 1115 48.48 29.98 25.42
N VAL A 1116 47.75 29.90 26.54
CA VAL A 1116 48.07 28.95 27.63
C VAL A 1116 48.03 27.50 27.14
N GLU A 1117 47.04 27.14 26.33
CA GLU A 1117 46.98 25.81 25.71
C GLU A 1117 48.16 25.58 24.76
N SER A 1118 48.73 26.61 24.13
CA SER A 1118 49.86 26.43 23.22
C SER A 1118 51.18 26.19 23.94
N GLU A 1119 51.36 26.81 25.12
CA GLU A 1119 52.59 26.73 25.91
C GLU A 1119 52.66 25.48 26.80
N MET A 1120 51.52 24.89 27.17
CA MET A 1120 51.46 23.70 28.03
C MET A 1120 51.73 22.41 27.27
N ASN A 1121 52.56 21.52 27.83
CA ASN A 1121 52.78 20.18 27.27
C ASN A 1121 51.57 19.23 27.43
N GLY A 1122 50.65 19.52 28.37
CA GLY A 1122 49.39 18.81 28.58
C GLY A 1122 48.17 19.67 28.23
N LEU A 1123 46.96 19.16 28.52
CA LEU A 1123 45.72 19.92 28.36
C LEU A 1123 45.62 21.00 29.45
N ALA A 1124 45.40 22.26 29.06
CA ALA A 1124 45.18 23.34 30.00
C ALA A 1124 43.84 23.15 30.74
N LYS A 1125 43.75 23.68 31.97
CA LYS A 1125 42.50 23.67 32.74
C LYS A 1125 41.53 24.69 32.15
N LEU A 1126 40.41 24.22 31.61
CA LEU A 1126 39.35 25.04 31.06
C LEU A 1126 38.17 25.15 32.04
N PRO A 1127 37.32 26.19 31.90
CA PRO A 1127 35.98 26.20 32.50
C PRO A 1127 35.21 24.91 32.19
N ASN A 1128 34.42 24.44 33.17
CA ASN A 1128 33.65 23.21 33.02
C ASN A 1128 32.67 23.33 31.84
N ARG A 1129 32.65 22.31 30.97
CA ARG A 1129 31.76 22.20 29.82
C ARG A 1129 31.83 23.38 28.85
N LEU A 1130 33.03 23.96 28.70
CA LEU A 1130 33.25 25.15 27.86
C LEU A 1130 32.72 24.94 26.44
N PHE A 1131 32.99 23.79 25.82
CA PHE A 1131 32.62 23.52 24.43
C PHE A 1131 31.10 23.34 24.27
N GLU A 1132 30.48 22.60 25.19
CA GLU A 1132 29.04 22.37 25.22
C GLU A 1132 28.28 23.69 25.42
N ILE A 1133 28.68 24.50 26.41
CA ILE A 1133 28.04 25.79 26.71
C ILE A 1133 28.24 26.77 25.55
N ALA A 1134 29.45 26.84 24.98
CA ALA A 1134 29.70 27.71 23.83
C ALA A 1134 28.90 27.29 22.60
N HIS A 1135 28.77 25.98 22.35
CA HIS A 1135 27.95 25.45 21.25
C HIS A 1135 26.46 25.81 21.41
N ILE A 1136 25.89 25.63 22.61
CA ILE A 1136 24.50 25.99 22.90
C ILE A 1136 24.26 27.49 22.73
N LEU A 1137 25.14 28.34 23.28
CA LEU A 1137 24.97 29.79 23.26
C LEU A 1137 25.16 30.40 21.87
N VAL A 1138 26.14 29.94 21.09
CA VAL A 1138 26.33 30.43 19.70
C VAL A 1138 25.15 30.06 18.81
N ARG A 1139 24.50 28.93 19.06
CA ARG A 1139 23.33 28.48 18.30
C ARG A 1139 22.05 29.20 18.68
N GLU A 1140 21.78 29.33 19.98
CA GLU A 1140 20.48 29.77 20.50
C GLU A 1140 20.46 31.26 20.90
N ALA A 1141 21.63 31.87 21.14
CA ALA A 1141 21.78 33.22 21.69
C ALA A 1141 22.78 34.08 20.90
N LYS A 1142 22.90 33.88 19.58
CA LYS A 1142 23.85 34.62 18.72
C LYS A 1142 23.75 36.15 18.87
N GLU A 1143 22.54 36.67 19.05
CA GLU A 1143 22.26 38.11 19.20
C GLU A 1143 22.77 38.71 20.51
N ASP A 1144 22.97 37.88 21.54
CA ASP A 1144 23.40 38.32 22.88
C ASP A 1144 24.93 38.24 23.04
N ILE A 1145 25.65 37.79 22.02
CA ILE A 1145 27.10 37.58 22.03
C ILE A 1145 27.78 38.63 21.17
N GLU A 1146 28.66 39.42 21.79
CA GLU A 1146 29.49 40.39 21.08
C GLU A 1146 30.60 39.68 20.29
N SER A 1147 30.78 40.06 19.01
CA SER A 1147 31.85 39.49 18.14
C SER A 1147 31.81 37.96 17.98
N GLY A 1148 30.61 37.38 17.84
CA GLY A 1148 30.39 35.93 17.79
C GLY A 1148 31.21 35.15 16.74
N ASP A 1149 31.49 35.74 15.57
CA ASP A 1149 32.30 35.07 14.53
C ASP A 1149 33.78 34.93 14.95
N GLN A 1150 34.32 35.94 15.65
CA GLN A 1150 35.68 35.89 16.20
C GLN A 1150 35.79 34.89 17.36
N LEU A 1151 34.79 34.84 18.24
CA LEU A 1151 34.72 33.86 19.33
C LEU A 1151 34.65 32.43 18.79
N LYS A 1152 33.85 32.20 17.74
CA LYS A 1152 33.76 30.88 17.08
C LYS A 1152 35.11 30.43 16.51
N SER A 1153 35.85 31.34 15.87
CA SER A 1153 37.21 31.04 15.40
C SER A 1153 38.14 30.66 16.55
N LEU A 1154 38.12 31.41 17.66
CA LEU A 1154 38.97 31.13 18.82
C LEU A 1154 38.62 29.82 19.53
N ILE A 1155 37.33 29.47 19.61
CA ILE A 1155 36.87 28.18 20.16
C ILE A 1155 37.31 27.03 19.26
N GLN A 1156 37.21 27.20 17.93
CA GLN A 1156 37.71 26.20 16.97
C GLN A 1156 39.23 26.04 17.07
N ASP A 1157 39.99 27.14 17.14
CA ASP A 1157 41.44 27.09 17.34
C ASP A 1157 41.82 26.37 18.63
N LEU A 1158 41.08 26.60 19.72
CA LEU A 1158 41.29 25.92 21.00
C LEU A 1158 40.98 24.41 20.89
N TRP A 1159 39.89 24.05 20.21
CA TRP A 1159 39.52 22.65 19.96
C TRP A 1159 40.59 21.94 19.13
N ASP A 1160 41.01 22.51 18.01
CA ASP A 1160 41.95 21.89 17.08
C ASP A 1160 43.32 21.65 17.72
N ARG A 1161 43.81 22.60 18.53
CA ARG A 1161 45.06 22.45 19.30
C ARG A 1161 44.95 21.33 20.32
N ARG A 1162 43.83 21.23 21.04
CA ARG A 1162 43.60 20.19 22.06
C ARG A 1162 43.40 18.81 21.43
N GLU A 1163 42.69 18.74 20.32
CA GLU A 1163 42.53 17.50 19.55
C GLU A 1163 43.87 17.01 18.99
N ALA A 1164 44.71 17.92 18.48
CA ALA A 1164 46.06 17.58 18.02
C ALA A 1164 46.94 17.01 19.15
N LYS A 1165 46.86 17.59 20.36
CA LYS A 1165 47.54 17.03 21.53
C LYS A 1165 47.01 15.65 21.92
N LEU A 1166 45.70 15.46 21.94
CA LEU A 1166 45.07 14.16 22.23
C LEU A 1166 45.53 13.08 21.23
N ARG A 1167 45.54 13.41 19.94
CA ARG A 1167 45.97 12.51 18.87
C ARG A 1167 47.45 12.15 18.98
N SER A 1168 48.32 13.15 19.19
CA SER A 1168 49.76 12.92 19.35
C SER A 1168 50.09 12.12 20.61
N SER A 1169 49.34 12.34 21.71
CA SER A 1169 49.48 11.58 22.96
C SER A 1169 49.04 10.12 22.79
N SER A 1170 48.00 9.89 21.98
CA SER A 1170 47.51 8.54 21.66
C SER A 1170 48.54 7.74 20.89
N LEU A 1171 49.17 8.34 19.89
CA LEU A 1171 50.24 7.70 19.10
C LEU A 1171 51.46 7.37 19.98
N LYS A 1172 51.86 8.30 20.86
CA LYS A 1172 52.93 8.07 21.83
C LYS A 1172 52.60 6.92 22.80
N PHE A 1173 51.35 6.85 23.28
CA PHE A 1173 50.90 5.77 24.17
C PHE A 1173 50.90 4.41 23.48
N ILE A 1174 50.37 4.30 22.26
CA ILE A 1174 50.35 3.04 21.49
C ILE A 1174 51.78 2.54 21.19
N SER A 1175 52.74 3.45 21.05
CA SER A 1175 54.15 3.09 20.82
C SER A 1175 54.91 2.63 22.07
N GLN A 1176 54.30 2.66 23.27
CA GLN A 1176 54.95 2.24 24.52
C GLN A 1176 54.71 0.74 24.79
N ASN A 1177 55.80 -0.01 24.95
CA ASN A 1177 55.74 -1.45 25.26
C ASN A 1177 55.79 -1.75 26.78
N VAL A 1178 55.79 -0.73 27.65
CA VAL A 1178 56.19 -0.87 29.07
C VAL A 1178 55.06 -0.53 30.08
N THR A 1179 54.06 0.27 29.71
CA THR A 1179 53.03 0.73 30.66
C THR A 1179 51.62 0.71 30.07
N SER A 1180 50.67 0.10 30.79
CA SER A 1180 49.28 -0.11 30.35
C SER A 1180 48.28 0.98 30.82
N HIS A 1181 48.75 2.13 31.29
CA HIS A 1181 47.90 3.18 31.85
C HIS A 1181 48.22 4.55 31.24
N ALA A 1182 47.17 5.27 30.80
CA ALA A 1182 47.26 6.66 30.34
C ALA A 1182 46.45 7.56 31.27
N ARG A 1183 47.11 8.56 31.88
CA ARG A 1183 46.44 9.57 32.70
C ARG A 1183 46.11 10.79 31.84
N MET A 1184 44.83 11.15 31.77
CA MET A 1184 44.32 12.31 31.01
C MET A 1184 43.67 13.30 31.97
N ASP A 1185 44.43 14.27 32.43
CA ASP A 1185 43.92 15.35 33.28
C ASP A 1185 43.35 16.50 32.41
N ASN A 1186 42.33 17.21 32.92
CA ASN A 1186 41.71 18.39 32.29
C ASN A 1186 41.01 18.19 30.92
N ALA A 1187 40.70 16.95 30.53
CA ALA A 1187 39.86 16.69 29.35
C ALA A 1187 38.39 17.03 29.63
N GLN A 1188 37.73 17.70 28.69
CA GLN A 1188 36.30 18.02 28.77
C GLN A 1188 35.44 16.85 28.25
N PRO A 1189 34.18 16.69 28.72
CA PRO A 1189 33.31 15.59 28.29
C PRO A 1189 33.08 15.53 26.77
N MET A 1190 32.87 16.68 26.11
CA MET A 1190 32.76 16.77 24.65
C MET A 1190 33.99 16.22 23.91
N GLU A 1191 35.20 16.45 24.43
CA GLU A 1191 36.45 15.98 23.84
C GLU A 1191 36.60 14.45 23.94
N ILE A 1192 36.11 13.87 25.03
CA ILE A 1192 36.08 12.42 25.25
C ILE A 1192 35.04 11.75 24.33
N ALA A 1193 33.92 12.43 24.07
CA ALA A 1193 32.89 11.98 23.13
C ALA A 1193 33.32 12.13 21.65
N GLY A 1194 34.28 13.02 21.36
CA GLY A 1194 34.80 13.33 20.02
C GLY A 1194 35.75 12.28 19.43
N ALA A 1195 36.08 12.45 18.15
CA ALA A 1195 36.83 11.46 17.36
C ALA A 1195 38.25 11.16 17.89
N GLY A 1196 38.96 12.19 18.38
CA GLY A 1196 40.33 12.07 18.87
C GLY A 1196 40.49 11.16 20.09
N ALA A 1197 39.65 11.32 21.12
CA ALA A 1197 39.71 10.51 22.34
C ALA A 1197 39.11 9.11 22.18
N ARG A 1198 38.14 8.94 21.26
CA ARG A 1198 37.60 7.61 20.90
C ARG A 1198 38.66 6.70 20.28
N ALA A 1199 39.58 7.25 19.49
CA ALA A 1199 40.69 6.48 18.94
C ALA A 1199 41.60 5.93 20.06
N THR A 1200 41.92 6.76 21.06
CA THR A 1200 42.71 6.35 22.24
C THR A 1200 41.98 5.30 23.07
N LEU A 1201 40.70 5.52 23.37
CA LEU A 1201 39.88 4.60 24.15
C LEU A 1201 39.66 3.26 23.43
N SER A 1202 39.52 3.29 22.10
CA SER A 1202 39.40 2.09 21.27
C SER A 1202 40.73 1.33 21.24
N ALA A 1203 41.86 2.03 21.08
CA ALA A 1203 43.20 1.43 21.17
C ALA A 1203 43.44 0.79 22.56
N CYS A 1204 43.09 1.46 23.66
CA CYS A 1204 43.19 0.89 25.01
C CYS A 1204 42.31 -0.37 25.19
N LYS A 1205 41.10 -0.39 24.62
CA LYS A 1205 40.21 -1.57 24.65
C LYS A 1205 40.76 -2.73 23.81
N LEU A 1206 41.35 -2.43 22.66
CA LEU A 1206 41.99 -3.44 21.80
C LEU A 1206 43.23 -4.02 22.47
N ILE A 1207 44.07 -3.17 23.08
CA ILE A 1207 45.23 -3.61 23.87
C ILE A 1207 44.78 -4.45 25.07
N ALA A 1208 43.75 -4.02 25.81
CA ALA A 1208 43.20 -4.80 26.93
C ALA A 1208 42.63 -6.16 26.47
N GLY A 1209 41.97 -6.21 25.30
CA GLY A 1209 41.48 -7.45 24.70
C GLY A 1209 42.59 -8.37 24.17
N LEU A 1210 43.71 -7.80 23.71
CA LEU A 1210 44.90 -8.56 23.33
C LEU A 1210 45.60 -9.14 24.56
N ILE A 1211 45.72 -8.36 25.64
CA ILE A 1211 46.29 -8.83 26.92
C ILE A 1211 45.41 -9.91 27.54
N SER A 1212 44.08 -9.77 27.53
CA SER A 1212 43.18 -10.81 28.06
C SER A 1212 43.30 -12.11 27.28
N LYS A 1213 43.39 -12.03 25.94
CA LYS A 1213 43.60 -13.21 25.08
C LYS A 1213 44.98 -13.84 25.24
N SER A 1214 46.00 -13.08 25.64
CA SER A 1214 47.34 -13.63 25.90
C SER A 1214 47.42 -14.45 27.20
N HIS A 1215 46.54 -14.20 28.16
CA HIS A 1215 46.44 -15.02 29.38
C HIS A 1215 45.69 -16.34 29.15
N ASP A 1216 44.80 -16.41 28.17
CA ASP A 1216 44.08 -17.65 27.82
C ASP A 1216 44.94 -18.67 27.04
N PHE A 1217 46.19 -18.34 26.69
CA PHE A 1217 47.13 -19.23 25.99
C PHE A 1217 48.19 -19.87 26.92
N VAL A 1218 48.10 -19.67 28.24
CA VAL A 1218 49.08 -20.20 29.22
C VAL A 1218 48.43 -21.08 30.30
N GLU A 1219 47.19 -21.56 30.11
CA GLU A 1219 46.64 -22.67 30.93
C GLU A 1219 46.39 -23.92 30.09
#